data_AF-A0A9D1WQ46-F1
#
_entry.id   AF-A0A9D1WQ46-F1
#
_cell.length_a   1.000
_cell.length_b   1.000
_cell.length_c   1.000
_cell.angle_alpha   90.00
_cell.angle_beta   90.00
_cell.angle_gamma   90.00
#
_symmetry.space_group_name_H-M   'P 1'
#
loop_
_entity.id
_entity.type
_entity.pdbx_description
1 polymer ?
#
loop_
_entity_poly.entity_id
_entity_poly.type
_entity_poly.pdbx_seq_one_letter_code
_entity_poly.pdbx_strand_id
1 'polypeptide(L)'
;MKRATRFKWAVGIAIAGVLLLAVCYLCRGQFTASPFSTTYTFDGPSGVYPGASGRVYVIDQGKTSVLITDGAGTLLGTIPGGADSDTHPYYASLVEEGSDGSIYLADVRYSGQGTRISQERIFRYDASGENPTCVYLLDYSESGSYPMQYGNIQSLQELDGRLVFTLKTGEGLAVCSLDPDTGALERQDYPLPGQYFSDSAVDPETLRPVFTNRLGQVCGVDANGQVQVYLDEGRTSWMLCTQPGEVYYTDMAANEVLRYDLATGAQESILTAGDILYAVEVQDGRVYATDYIGYYVLEDGAVEYVDTLAYSQPAMRSALWAALILGGVLVALSVCLLLGYIVVKNHRSVLFQRILIVLVVSLSISIMVSYITISRMVQNQNDVVMEQMNLFADILTDETDLEAFQRIDSIDDYRNEDYLKVKEPLDRLTDKTYDNDLNYYYILYTHDEGTIYVVMDYEETAVTRHPVYAWGEPGYTDVFTSGQPVEFVADLSSYGAWSFVLKPVFDEAGNVGAVLEVGANFDSQAQQNRDLAMDVAMTVVSMTVVLLMFIIEAIIYAEYQDKKSRSAAGGIPTTLRFPLRAMAFLAFLADCMQDPFVSILANDLYEPLFGIPQSVGAALPLSAQVLFAALSAFVCGSVVRRAGVRRMLSCGFLMEIAGFLTCGISGQYLGLLVGKSVIGIGAGAILVSLNSVAASGADEEETSAAFTAVNAGTLSGITVGAGIGSIILGLSNFSTVYYAGAAFLAVGLLLALFGEDYHEPVQARERGSITVFRFLASRRVWSFLLLMLMPFLIAISYREYFFPLYAAEMGITEADIGQIYLLCGLLVIYLGPVLTKTLIGLLGGKWTTVVASGLMIIATLLFAFVPTMPAALIGVLLLSVAISFGYAAQSSYYAGIPQIQQYGSSRAMGVYSLFDNSGQTLGPVVYGVALMFGYQRGILVIGAALLALLVLFLIVNLGGQKVPSNTKEETSHAAL
;
A
#
# COMPACT_ATOMS: atom_id res chain seq x y z
N MET A 1 9.94 -35.66 -25.73
CA MET A 1 9.67 -36.08 -24.33
C MET A 1 10.45 -35.29 -23.28
N LYS A 2 11.80 -35.32 -23.22
CA LYS A 2 12.58 -34.67 -22.12
C LYS A 2 12.31 -33.17 -21.87
N ARG A 3 11.87 -32.40 -22.88
CA ARG A 3 11.64 -30.94 -22.78
C ARG A 3 10.28 -30.56 -22.16
N ALA A 4 9.21 -31.30 -22.46
CA ALA A 4 7.91 -31.08 -21.83
C ALA A 4 7.93 -31.45 -20.34
N THR A 5 8.78 -32.42 -19.98
CA THR A 5 9.05 -32.77 -18.59
C THR A 5 9.69 -31.61 -17.84
N ARG A 6 10.70 -30.93 -18.41
CA ARG A 6 11.37 -29.77 -17.77
C ARG A 6 10.43 -28.60 -17.46
N PHE A 7 9.51 -28.28 -18.36
CA PHE A 7 8.50 -27.24 -18.12
C PHE A 7 7.54 -27.62 -17.00
N LYS A 8 7.05 -28.88 -16.99
CA LYS A 8 6.22 -29.40 -15.88
C LYS A 8 6.96 -29.39 -14.54
N TRP A 9 8.25 -29.72 -14.54
CA TRP A 9 9.10 -29.61 -13.35
C TRP A 9 9.27 -28.16 -12.88
N ALA A 10 9.51 -27.21 -13.79
CA ALA A 10 9.62 -25.80 -13.44
C ALA A 10 8.33 -25.25 -12.80
N VAL A 11 7.16 -25.60 -13.36
CA VAL A 11 5.86 -25.22 -12.77
C VAL A 11 5.62 -25.91 -11.43
N GLY A 12 5.98 -27.20 -11.29
CA GLY A 12 5.89 -27.91 -10.02
C GLY A 12 6.80 -27.31 -8.93
N ILE A 13 8.01 -26.90 -9.30
CA ILE A 13 8.96 -26.20 -8.43
C ILE A 13 8.40 -24.83 -8.03
N ALA A 14 7.80 -24.08 -8.96
CA ALA A 14 7.16 -22.80 -8.68
C ALA A 14 6.01 -22.96 -7.68
N ILE A 15 5.13 -23.95 -7.86
CA ILE A 15 4.02 -24.23 -6.93
C ILE A 15 4.56 -24.60 -5.55
N ALA A 16 5.59 -25.45 -5.47
CA ALA A 16 6.19 -25.82 -4.19
C ALA A 16 6.85 -24.61 -3.49
N GLY A 17 7.53 -23.75 -4.26
CA GLY A 17 8.10 -22.50 -3.74
C GLY A 17 7.02 -21.54 -3.24
N VAL A 18 5.93 -21.35 -3.99
CA VAL A 18 4.80 -20.50 -3.59
C VAL A 18 4.09 -21.05 -2.35
N LEU A 19 3.91 -22.37 -2.24
CA LEU A 19 3.33 -22.99 -1.05
C LEU A 19 4.23 -22.82 0.18
N LEU A 20 5.55 -22.97 0.03
CA LEU A 20 6.52 -22.69 1.09
C LEU A 20 6.48 -21.23 1.53
N LEU A 21 6.44 -20.30 0.58
CA LEU A 21 6.30 -18.87 0.85
C LEU A 21 4.96 -18.53 1.50
N ALA A 22 3.86 -19.20 1.12
CA ALA A 22 2.56 -19.04 1.74
C ALA A 22 2.55 -19.53 3.20
N VAL A 23 3.20 -20.66 3.49
CA VAL A 23 3.39 -21.14 4.88
C VAL A 23 4.25 -20.17 5.68
N CYS A 24 5.33 -19.65 5.09
CA CYS A 24 6.16 -18.62 5.73
C CYS A 24 5.33 -17.35 6.01
N TYR A 25 4.48 -16.93 5.07
CA TYR A 25 3.61 -15.77 5.25
C TYR A 25 2.57 -15.97 6.36
N LEU A 26 2.03 -17.19 6.51
CA LEU A 26 1.13 -17.53 7.62
C LEU A 26 1.86 -17.51 8.97
N CYS A 27 3.14 -17.89 9.00
CA CYS A 27 3.99 -17.85 10.20
C CYS A 27 4.83 -16.56 10.29
N ARG A 28 4.40 -15.46 9.67
CA ARG A 28 5.23 -14.26 9.51
C ARG A 28 5.67 -13.62 10.84
N GLY A 29 4.86 -13.77 11.89
CA GLY A 29 5.18 -13.27 13.24
C GLY A 29 6.43 -13.88 13.87
N GLN A 30 6.98 -14.95 13.29
CA GLN A 30 8.21 -15.60 13.74
C GLN A 30 9.48 -15.05 13.06
N PHE A 31 9.35 -14.14 12.09
CA PHE A 31 10.47 -13.50 11.38
C PHE A 31 10.82 -12.12 11.95
N THR A 32 11.02 -12.03 13.27
CA THR A 32 11.32 -10.76 13.95
C THR A 32 12.80 -10.36 13.89
N ALA A 33 13.70 -11.30 13.62
CA ALA A 33 15.13 -11.02 13.48
C ALA A 33 15.86 -12.11 12.69
N SER A 34 17.17 -11.89 12.46
CA SER A 34 18.09 -12.77 11.73
C SER A 34 17.97 -14.24 12.15
N PRO A 35 18.09 -15.21 11.22
CA PRO A 35 18.04 -16.64 11.52
C PRO A 35 19.09 -17.15 12.50
N PHE A 36 20.18 -16.39 12.70
CA PHE A 36 21.30 -16.77 13.56
C PHE A 36 21.23 -16.14 14.96
N SER A 37 20.28 -15.22 15.19
CA SER A 37 20.13 -14.59 16.51
C SER A 37 19.37 -15.54 17.44
N THR A 38 19.99 -15.86 18.57
CA THR A 38 19.38 -16.68 19.64
C THR A 38 18.75 -15.82 20.73
N THR A 39 19.21 -14.58 20.84
CA THR A 39 18.72 -13.58 21.79
C THR A 39 18.29 -12.32 21.06
N TYR A 40 17.37 -11.61 21.67
CA TYR A 40 16.94 -10.26 21.37
C TYR A 40 17.67 -9.34 22.35
N THR A 41 18.23 -8.24 21.86
CA THR A 41 18.82 -7.17 22.69
C THR A 41 17.91 -5.97 22.57
N PHE A 42 17.60 -5.32 23.70
CA PHE A 42 16.78 -4.13 23.69
C PHE A 42 17.45 -2.98 22.94
N ASP A 43 16.64 -2.08 22.39
CA ASP A 43 17.08 -0.96 21.57
C ASP A 43 16.20 0.26 21.90
N GLY A 44 16.52 0.90 23.02
CA GLY A 44 15.70 1.96 23.61
C GLY A 44 14.38 1.47 24.24
N PRO A 45 14.42 0.59 25.26
CA PRO A 45 13.24 0.23 26.02
C PRO A 45 12.71 1.47 26.77
N SER A 46 11.41 1.73 26.67
CA SER A 46 10.78 2.95 27.21
C SER A 46 9.79 2.69 28.33
N GLY A 47 9.39 1.44 28.55
CA GLY A 47 8.49 1.05 29.62
C GLY A 47 8.44 -0.46 29.80
N VAL A 48 8.24 -0.90 31.03
CA VAL A 48 8.18 -2.32 31.42
C VAL A 48 6.97 -2.54 32.30
N TYR A 49 5.99 -3.27 31.78
CA TYR A 49 4.69 -3.45 32.40
C TYR A 49 4.51 -4.93 32.77
N PRO A 50 4.49 -5.28 34.06
CA PRO A 50 4.22 -6.64 34.51
C PRO A 50 2.73 -6.96 34.47
N GLY A 51 2.39 -8.19 34.11
CA GLY A 51 1.01 -8.68 34.10
C GLY A 51 0.75 -9.71 35.21
N ALA A 52 -0.50 -9.80 35.67
CA ALA A 52 -0.93 -10.73 36.72
C ALA A 52 -0.72 -12.22 36.36
N SER A 53 -0.57 -12.55 35.07
CA SER A 53 -0.23 -13.92 34.63
C SER A 53 1.25 -14.29 34.84
N GLY A 54 2.09 -13.33 35.25
CA GLY A 54 3.54 -13.46 35.34
C GLY A 54 4.27 -13.09 34.05
N ARG A 55 3.55 -12.68 33.01
CA ARG A 55 4.13 -12.12 31.78
C ARG A 55 4.65 -10.72 32.04
N VAL A 56 5.60 -10.28 31.21
CA VAL A 56 6.11 -8.91 31.23
C VAL A 56 6.07 -8.36 29.81
N TYR A 57 5.55 -7.15 29.67
CA TYR A 57 5.42 -6.42 28.42
C TYR A 57 6.45 -5.29 28.39
N VAL A 58 7.30 -5.27 27.37
CA VAL A 58 8.36 -4.25 27.25
C VAL A 58 8.10 -3.44 26.00
N ILE A 59 7.92 -2.13 26.16
CA ILE A 59 7.86 -1.20 25.02
C ILE A 59 9.30 -0.89 24.61
N ASP A 60 9.65 -1.15 23.36
CA ASP A 60 11.03 -1.13 22.85
C ASP A 60 11.11 -0.54 21.43
N GLN A 61 12.31 -0.44 20.87
CA GLN A 61 12.58 0.14 19.53
C GLN A 61 12.03 1.56 19.41
N GLY A 62 12.29 2.39 20.41
CA GLY A 62 11.78 3.77 20.45
C GLY A 62 10.25 3.85 20.33
N LYS A 63 9.54 3.01 21.10
CA LYS A 63 8.07 2.93 21.17
C LYS A 63 7.37 2.30 19.96
N THR A 64 8.12 1.82 18.97
CA THR A 64 7.55 1.19 17.76
C THR A 64 7.35 -0.33 17.91
N SER A 65 7.58 -0.90 19.09
CA SER A 65 7.42 -2.33 19.35
C SER A 65 6.97 -2.58 20.79
N VAL A 66 6.07 -3.54 20.98
CA VAL A 66 5.74 -4.07 22.31
C VAL A 66 6.07 -5.56 22.36
N LEU A 67 7.07 -5.90 23.16
CA LEU A 67 7.57 -7.26 23.35
C LEU A 67 6.72 -7.96 24.42
N ILE A 68 6.22 -9.16 24.09
CA ILE A 68 5.48 -10.02 25.02
C ILE A 68 6.43 -11.09 25.52
N THR A 69 6.69 -11.14 26.82
CA THR A 69 7.63 -12.09 27.43
C THR A 69 6.95 -13.03 28.42
N ASP A 70 7.61 -14.14 28.76
CA ASP A 70 7.16 -15.07 29.80
C ASP A 70 7.53 -14.64 31.23
N GLY A 71 8.16 -13.46 31.39
CA GLY A 71 8.67 -12.98 32.67
C GLY A 71 9.93 -13.71 33.18
N ALA A 72 10.43 -14.72 32.47
CA ALA A 72 11.62 -15.50 32.81
C ALA A 72 12.75 -15.32 31.77
N GLY A 73 12.73 -14.19 31.06
CA GLY A 73 13.74 -13.84 30.05
C GLY A 73 13.51 -14.44 28.66
N THR A 74 12.31 -14.95 28.34
CA THR A 74 11.99 -15.45 26.98
C THR A 74 10.99 -14.55 26.25
N LEU A 75 11.29 -14.21 24.99
CA LEU A 75 10.39 -13.51 24.08
C LEU A 75 9.37 -14.48 23.46
N LEU A 76 8.09 -14.26 23.75
CA LEU A 76 6.96 -15.04 23.25
C LEU A 76 6.40 -14.48 21.94
N GLY A 77 6.32 -13.16 21.82
CA GLY A 77 5.73 -12.48 20.67
C GLY A 77 6.01 -10.99 20.67
N THR A 78 5.55 -10.29 19.63
CA THR A 78 5.73 -8.86 19.47
C THR A 78 4.49 -8.25 18.82
N ILE A 79 4.00 -7.14 19.37
CA ILE A 79 3.00 -6.29 18.73
C ILE A 79 3.78 -5.20 17.97
N PRO A 80 3.76 -5.20 16.62
CA PRO A 80 4.49 -4.21 15.84
C PRO A 80 3.75 -2.87 15.84
N GLY A 81 4.51 -1.78 15.91
CA GLY A 81 4.05 -0.41 15.73
C GLY A 81 4.89 0.39 14.72
N GLY A 82 4.86 1.72 14.82
CA GLY A 82 5.61 2.68 14.00
C GLY A 82 5.02 2.94 12.61
N ALA A 83 3.97 2.23 12.22
CA ALA A 83 3.28 2.44 10.95
C ALA A 83 1.96 3.17 11.16
N ASP A 84 1.68 4.13 10.28
CA ASP A 84 0.39 4.82 10.27
C ASP A 84 -0.74 3.84 9.91
N SER A 85 -1.49 3.38 10.92
CA SER A 85 -2.45 2.28 10.80
C SER A 85 -3.61 2.43 11.77
N ASP A 86 -4.79 2.01 11.34
CA ASP A 86 -5.98 1.93 12.19
C ASP A 86 -6.03 0.66 13.05
N THR A 87 -5.14 -0.31 12.79
CA THR A 87 -5.11 -1.61 13.48
C THR A 87 -3.83 -1.87 14.25
N HIS A 88 -2.80 -1.04 14.08
CA HIS A 88 -1.53 -1.17 14.78
C HIS A 88 -1.19 0.13 15.50
N PRO A 89 -0.48 0.05 16.65
CA PRO A 89 -0.04 1.24 17.33
C PRO A 89 0.96 2.01 16.45
N TYR A 90 0.97 3.33 16.56
CA TYR A 90 2.04 4.14 16.02
C TYR A 90 3.17 4.15 17.06
N TYR A 91 3.02 4.89 18.17
CA TYR A 91 3.92 4.83 19.32
C TYR A 91 3.20 4.30 20.54
N ALA A 92 3.62 3.14 21.03
CA ALA A 92 3.11 2.58 22.27
C ALA A 92 3.53 3.44 23.47
N SER A 93 2.61 3.67 24.40
CA SER A 93 2.88 4.43 25.64
C SER A 93 2.72 3.59 26.89
N LEU A 94 1.62 2.85 27.03
CA LEU A 94 1.25 2.11 28.25
C LEU A 94 0.71 0.72 27.90
N VAL A 95 0.96 -0.27 28.75
CA VAL A 95 0.44 -1.63 28.57
C VAL A 95 -0.17 -2.13 29.88
N GLU A 96 -1.32 -2.79 29.79
CA GLU A 96 -1.96 -3.45 30.93
C GLU A 96 -2.49 -4.84 30.54
N GLU A 97 -2.32 -5.83 31.41
CA GLU A 97 -2.89 -7.17 31.22
C GLU A 97 -4.27 -7.27 31.88
N GLY A 98 -5.29 -7.57 31.08
CA GLY A 98 -6.62 -7.86 31.61
C GLY A 98 -6.68 -9.20 32.33
N SER A 99 -7.57 -9.31 33.31
CA SER A 99 -7.89 -10.55 34.03
C SER A 99 -8.35 -11.73 33.14
N ASP A 100 -8.79 -11.46 31.91
CA ASP A 100 -9.11 -12.47 30.90
C ASP A 100 -7.92 -12.88 30.01
N GLY A 101 -6.74 -12.30 30.25
CA GLY A 101 -5.52 -12.46 29.47
C GLY A 101 -5.44 -11.57 28.22
N SER A 102 -6.40 -10.66 28.01
CA SER A 102 -6.31 -9.63 26.96
C SER A 102 -5.16 -8.67 27.26
N ILE A 103 -4.60 -8.06 26.22
CA ILE A 103 -3.57 -7.02 26.36
C ILE A 103 -4.19 -5.70 25.96
N TYR A 104 -4.19 -4.74 26.88
CA TYR A 104 -4.62 -3.37 26.62
C TYR A 104 -3.39 -2.51 26.36
N LEU A 105 -3.40 -1.80 25.24
CA LEU A 105 -2.26 -1.01 24.77
C LEU A 105 -2.73 0.41 24.47
N ALA A 106 -2.18 1.39 25.19
CA ALA A 106 -2.33 2.79 24.83
C ALA A 106 -1.27 3.21 23.81
N ASP A 107 -1.66 4.03 22.85
CA ASP A 107 -0.76 4.56 21.83
C ASP A 107 -1.05 6.02 21.49
N VAL A 108 -0.04 6.69 20.93
CA VAL A 108 -0.13 8.05 20.37
C VAL A 108 0.14 7.99 18.88
N ARG A 109 -0.70 8.66 18.08
CA ARG A 109 -0.53 8.83 16.63
C ARG A 109 -0.15 10.28 16.35
N TYR A 110 0.98 10.50 15.69
CA TYR A 110 1.38 11.87 15.31
C TYR A 110 0.53 12.41 14.15
N SER A 111 0.43 13.73 14.07
CA SER A 111 -0.31 14.44 13.01
C SER A 111 0.49 14.62 11.73
N GLY A 112 1.69 14.04 11.65
CA GLY A 112 2.66 14.27 10.57
C GLY A 112 3.41 15.60 10.66
N GLN A 113 3.13 16.43 11.69
CA GLN A 113 3.78 17.72 11.94
C GLN A 113 4.61 17.66 13.24
N GLY A 114 5.89 17.29 13.12
CA GLY A 114 6.80 17.15 14.27
C GLY A 114 6.26 16.20 15.33
N THR A 115 6.17 16.68 16.57
CA THR A 115 5.75 15.88 17.75
C THR A 115 4.27 16.04 18.09
N ARG A 116 3.48 16.77 17.28
CA ARG A 116 2.03 16.95 17.52
C ARG A 116 1.31 15.62 17.40
N ILE A 117 0.47 15.33 18.39
CA ILE A 117 -0.33 14.11 18.47
C ILE A 117 -1.71 14.40 17.91
N SER A 118 -2.08 13.72 16.82
CA SER A 118 -3.42 13.80 16.23
C SER A 118 -4.44 12.96 16.98
N GLN A 119 -4.04 11.78 17.47
CA GLN A 119 -4.93 10.85 18.13
C GLN A 119 -4.23 10.11 19.29
N GLU A 120 -5.01 9.79 20.32
CA GLU A 120 -4.64 8.84 21.37
C GLU A 120 -5.65 7.71 21.40
N ARG A 121 -5.17 6.47 21.47
CA ARG A 121 -6.05 5.30 21.35
C ARG A 121 -5.70 4.26 22.38
N ILE A 122 -6.70 3.46 22.75
CA ILE A 122 -6.50 2.25 23.53
C ILE A 122 -6.98 1.07 22.69
N PHE A 123 -6.09 0.13 22.43
CA PHE A 123 -6.37 -1.11 21.73
C PHE A 123 -6.49 -2.27 22.72
N ARG A 124 -7.41 -3.18 22.43
CA ARG A 124 -7.47 -4.52 23.03
C ARG A 124 -6.94 -5.53 22.03
N TYR A 125 -5.95 -6.30 22.45
CA TYR A 125 -5.43 -7.47 21.74
C TYR A 125 -5.78 -8.75 22.50
N ASP A 126 -5.77 -9.88 21.80
CA ASP A 126 -5.77 -11.17 22.47
C ASP A 126 -4.44 -11.44 23.20
N ALA A 127 -4.40 -12.52 23.99
CA ALA A 127 -3.23 -12.93 24.76
C ALA A 127 -1.97 -13.23 23.91
N SER A 128 -2.08 -13.33 22.58
CA SER A 128 -0.96 -13.48 21.66
C SER A 128 -0.49 -12.17 21.02
N GLY A 129 -1.16 -11.05 21.30
CA GLY A 129 -0.89 -9.78 20.63
C GLY A 129 -1.50 -9.69 19.23
N GLU A 130 -2.47 -10.54 18.91
CA GLU A 130 -3.19 -10.53 17.62
C GLU A 130 -4.62 -9.96 17.78
N ASN A 131 -5.32 -9.79 16.66
CA ASN A 131 -6.72 -9.35 16.60
C ASN A 131 -7.02 -8.01 17.30
N PRO A 132 -6.34 -6.92 16.90
CA PRO A 132 -6.54 -5.59 17.49
C PRO A 132 -7.98 -5.10 17.36
N THR A 133 -8.50 -4.54 18.45
CA THR A 133 -9.76 -3.79 18.47
C THR A 133 -9.56 -2.47 19.21
N CYS A 134 -9.82 -1.34 18.56
CA CYS A 134 -9.79 -0.04 19.22
C CYS A 134 -11.00 0.09 20.16
N VAL A 135 -10.76 0.21 21.47
CA VAL A 135 -11.80 0.32 22.50
C VAL A 135 -11.99 1.76 23.00
N TYR A 136 -11.02 2.64 22.76
CA TYR A 136 -11.08 4.06 23.08
C TYR A 136 -10.30 4.91 22.09
N LEU A 137 -10.84 6.07 21.71
CA LEU A 137 -10.23 7.02 20.78
C LEU A 137 -10.46 8.45 21.28
N LEU A 138 -9.38 9.21 21.40
CA LEU A 138 -9.37 10.65 21.51
C LEU A 138 -8.81 11.22 20.21
N ASP A 139 -9.61 12.00 19.50
CA ASP A 139 -9.21 12.63 18.23
C ASP A 139 -9.09 14.15 18.42
N TYR A 140 -7.88 14.68 18.25
CA TYR A 140 -7.58 16.10 18.43
C TYR A 140 -7.79 16.92 17.16
N SER A 141 -7.97 16.27 16.00
CA SER A 141 -8.12 16.95 14.71
C SER A 141 -9.33 17.90 14.65
N GLU A 142 -10.38 17.61 15.42
CA GLU A 142 -11.58 18.45 15.51
C GLU A 142 -11.40 19.65 16.46
N SER A 143 -10.52 19.51 17.46
CA SER A 143 -10.36 20.50 18.55
C SER A 143 -9.34 21.60 18.22
N GLY A 144 -8.37 21.31 17.35
CA GLY A 144 -7.26 22.20 17.01
C GLY A 144 -6.21 22.38 18.11
N SER A 145 -6.37 21.74 19.28
CA SER A 145 -5.40 21.75 20.38
C SER A 145 -4.69 20.40 20.46
N TYR A 146 -3.54 20.30 19.81
CA TYR A 146 -2.77 19.06 19.74
C TYR A 146 -1.81 18.96 20.93
N PRO A 147 -1.83 17.87 21.73
CA PRO A 147 -0.73 17.57 22.64
C PRO A 147 0.56 17.30 21.85
N MET A 148 1.71 17.44 22.51
CA MET A 148 3.03 17.25 21.91
C MET A 148 3.81 16.17 22.66
N GLN A 149 4.53 15.31 21.92
CA GLN A 149 5.43 14.22 22.35
C GLN A 149 4.82 13.17 23.30
N TYR A 150 4.29 13.59 24.44
CA TYR A 150 3.57 12.73 25.39
C TYR A 150 2.06 12.99 25.28
N GLY A 151 1.30 11.90 25.16
CA GLY A 151 -0.16 11.94 25.18
C GLY A 151 -0.72 12.44 26.52
N ASN A 152 -2.01 12.70 26.55
CA ASN A 152 -2.73 13.03 27.76
C ASN A 152 -3.09 11.79 28.59
N ILE A 153 -3.12 10.57 28.04
CA ILE A 153 -3.32 9.34 28.81
C ILE A 153 -2.01 9.00 29.54
N GLN A 154 -2.02 9.06 30.88
CA GLN A 154 -0.79 8.93 31.69
C GLN A 154 -0.64 7.60 32.44
N SER A 155 -1.74 6.93 32.78
CA SER A 155 -1.72 5.59 33.39
C SER A 155 -2.79 4.69 32.78
N LEU A 156 -2.67 3.38 32.95
CA LEU A 156 -3.65 2.41 32.50
C LEU A 156 -3.64 1.21 33.45
N GLN A 157 -4.77 0.87 34.04
CA GLN A 157 -4.91 -0.28 34.94
C GLN A 157 -6.27 -0.96 34.77
N GLU A 158 -6.37 -2.26 35.04
CA GLU A 158 -7.62 -3.02 35.01
C GLU A 158 -8.15 -3.25 36.43
N LEU A 159 -9.36 -2.75 36.71
CA LEU A 159 -10.05 -2.91 37.99
C LEU A 159 -11.45 -3.46 37.77
N ASP A 160 -11.72 -4.66 38.31
CA ASP A 160 -13.03 -5.34 38.29
C ASP A 160 -13.67 -5.45 36.89
N GLY A 161 -12.86 -5.72 35.86
CA GLY A 161 -13.25 -5.84 34.46
C GLY A 161 -13.36 -4.51 33.71
N ARG A 162 -12.98 -3.38 34.33
CA ARG A 162 -13.01 -2.05 33.73
C ARG A 162 -11.61 -1.49 33.60
N LEU A 163 -11.35 -0.78 32.50
CA LEU A 163 -10.10 -0.04 32.32
C LEU A 163 -10.20 1.30 33.03
N VAL A 164 -9.30 1.54 33.97
CA VAL A 164 -9.19 2.79 34.71
C VAL A 164 -7.89 3.49 34.29
N PHE A 165 -7.97 4.76 33.92
CA PHE A 165 -6.81 5.53 33.47
C PHE A 165 -6.91 7.00 33.88
N THR A 166 -5.77 7.64 34.09
CA THR A 166 -5.67 9.09 34.23
C THR A 166 -5.56 9.77 32.87
N LEU A 167 -6.22 10.92 32.75
CA LEU A 167 -6.17 11.79 31.57
C LEU A 167 -5.78 13.21 32.00
N LYS A 168 -4.69 13.74 31.44
CA LYS A 168 -4.31 15.15 31.58
C LYS A 168 -5.32 16.03 30.86
N THR A 169 -5.77 17.08 31.54
CA THR A 169 -6.73 18.05 31.02
C THR A 169 -6.16 19.46 31.11
N GLY A 170 -6.79 20.43 30.44
CA GLY A 170 -6.32 21.82 30.48
C GLY A 170 -6.36 22.46 31.88
N GLU A 171 -7.17 21.95 32.81
CA GLU A 171 -7.34 22.52 34.16
C GLU A 171 -6.88 21.58 35.29
N GLY A 172 -6.38 20.38 34.99
CA GLY A 172 -6.02 19.37 35.99
C GLY A 172 -5.95 17.95 35.44
N LEU A 173 -6.44 16.96 36.20
CA LEU A 173 -6.48 15.55 35.82
C LEU A 173 -7.92 15.04 35.80
N ALA A 174 -8.19 14.01 34.99
CA ALA A 174 -9.42 13.25 35.05
C ALA A 174 -9.11 11.77 35.31
N VAL A 175 -9.97 11.12 36.09
CA VAL A 175 -9.99 9.66 36.23
C VAL A 175 -11.12 9.13 35.38
N CYS A 176 -10.77 8.24 34.46
CA CYS A 176 -11.67 7.62 33.50
C CYS A 176 -11.84 6.14 33.84
N SER A 177 -13.06 5.62 33.79
CA SER A 177 -13.39 4.21 33.94
C SER A 177 -14.19 3.73 32.74
N LEU A 178 -13.56 2.96 31.86
CA LEU A 178 -14.09 2.46 30.61
C LEU A 178 -14.48 0.98 30.73
N ASP A 179 -15.69 0.65 30.29
CA ASP A 179 -16.08 -0.72 30.00
C ASP A 179 -15.61 -1.09 28.57
N PRO A 180 -14.64 -2.01 28.42
CA PRO A 180 -14.06 -2.33 27.12
C PRO A 180 -15.01 -3.12 26.19
N ASP A 181 -16.06 -3.74 26.72
CA ASP A 181 -17.02 -4.52 25.93
C ASP A 181 -18.17 -3.64 25.41
N THR A 182 -18.62 -2.67 26.21
CA THR A 182 -19.73 -1.77 25.83
C THR A 182 -19.28 -0.41 25.31
N GLY A 183 -18.03 0.00 25.57
CA GLY A 183 -17.51 1.34 25.30
C GLY A 183 -18.05 2.41 26.24
N ALA A 184 -18.73 2.04 27.34
CA ALA A 184 -19.28 2.99 28.29
C ALA A 184 -18.16 3.60 29.17
N LEU A 185 -18.00 4.92 29.06
CA LEU A 185 -16.99 5.70 29.80
C LEU A 185 -17.63 6.49 30.94
N GLU A 186 -17.11 6.30 32.15
CA GLU A 186 -17.35 7.17 33.30
C GLU A 186 -16.13 8.06 33.50
N ARG A 187 -16.33 9.37 33.69
CA ARG A 187 -15.24 10.36 33.81
C ARG A 187 -15.49 11.25 35.02
N GLN A 188 -14.45 11.41 35.84
CA GLN A 188 -14.43 12.34 36.97
C GLN A 188 -13.25 13.30 36.83
N ASP A 189 -13.54 14.59 36.68
CA ASP A 189 -12.53 15.64 36.55
C ASP A 189 -12.13 16.22 37.93
N TYR A 190 -10.83 16.49 38.08
CA TYR A 190 -10.20 17.11 39.24
C TYR A 190 -9.49 18.39 38.78
N PRO A 191 -10.06 19.58 39.02
CA PRO A 191 -9.41 20.86 38.73
C PRO A 191 -8.25 21.09 39.68
N LEU A 192 -7.03 21.12 39.15
CA LEU A 192 -5.76 21.12 39.88
C LEU A 192 -4.82 22.17 39.27
N PRO A 193 -5.16 23.47 39.33
CA PRO A 193 -4.40 24.51 38.66
C PRO A 193 -3.01 24.70 39.29
N GLY A 194 -2.02 24.97 38.45
CA GLY A 194 -0.64 25.25 38.87
C GLY A 194 0.13 24.04 39.39
N GLN A 195 -0.38 22.82 39.17
CA GLN A 195 0.29 21.60 39.60
C GLN A 195 1.27 21.04 38.57
N TYR A 196 1.33 21.52 37.33
CA TYR A 196 2.33 21.14 36.30
C TYR A 196 2.73 19.63 36.35
N PHE A 197 1.86 18.74 35.89
CA PHE A 197 2.03 17.29 36.04
C PHE A 197 3.22 16.75 35.24
N SER A 198 4.06 15.94 35.90
CA SER A 198 5.08 15.10 35.26
C SER A 198 4.48 13.74 34.90
N ASP A 199 3.84 13.07 35.86
CA ASP A 199 3.19 11.78 35.69
C ASP A 199 1.98 11.62 36.63
N SER A 200 1.07 10.68 36.34
CA SER A 200 -0.06 10.40 37.24
C SER A 200 -0.58 8.97 37.13
N ALA A 201 -0.99 8.42 38.28
CA ALA A 201 -1.68 7.14 38.42
C ALA A 201 -2.95 7.29 39.25
N VAL A 202 -3.70 6.19 39.41
CA VAL A 202 -4.96 6.17 40.17
C VAL A 202 -4.81 5.25 41.37
N ASP A 203 -5.03 5.79 42.57
CA ASP A 203 -5.12 4.97 43.78
C ASP A 203 -6.29 3.98 43.66
N PRO A 204 -6.03 2.66 43.65
CA PRO A 204 -7.07 1.65 43.43
C PRO A 204 -8.10 1.56 44.56
N GLU A 205 -7.80 2.05 45.77
CA GLU A 205 -8.78 2.05 46.87
C GLU A 205 -9.75 3.23 46.80
N THR A 206 -9.25 4.42 46.46
CA THR A 206 -10.06 5.65 46.50
C THR A 206 -10.55 6.12 45.13
N LEU A 207 -9.99 5.58 44.04
CA LEU A 207 -10.19 6.01 42.65
C LEU A 207 -9.89 7.50 42.45
N ARG A 208 -8.90 8.02 43.18
CA ARG A 208 -8.42 9.40 43.07
C ARG A 208 -7.03 9.43 42.45
N PRO A 209 -6.69 10.50 41.72
CA PRO A 209 -5.38 10.60 41.11
C PRO A 209 -4.29 10.86 42.16
N VAL A 210 -3.16 10.19 41.96
CA VAL A 210 -1.88 10.44 42.60
C VAL A 210 -0.93 10.88 41.49
N PHE A 211 -0.14 11.92 41.70
CA PHE A 211 0.67 12.52 40.63
C PHE A 211 1.99 13.06 41.16
N THR A 212 2.97 13.13 40.27
CA THR A 212 4.20 13.91 40.45
C THR A 212 4.09 15.20 39.66
N ASN A 213 4.75 16.25 40.12
CA ASN A 213 4.76 17.54 39.43
C ASN A 213 6.17 17.98 39.03
N ARG A 214 6.24 19.05 38.24
CA ARG A 214 7.50 19.69 37.80
C ARG A 214 8.31 20.32 38.95
N LEU A 215 7.73 20.38 40.15
CA LEU A 215 8.41 20.79 41.38
C LEU A 215 9.01 19.60 42.15
N GLY A 216 8.94 18.38 41.60
CA GLY A 216 9.50 17.18 42.23
C GLY A 216 8.69 16.63 43.40
N GLN A 217 7.48 17.14 43.60
CA GLN A 217 6.59 16.73 44.69
C GLN A 217 5.78 15.49 44.31
N VAL A 218 5.49 14.65 45.30
CA VAL A 218 4.51 13.56 45.18
C VAL A 218 3.22 14.02 45.86
N CYS A 219 2.13 14.04 45.11
CA CYS A 219 0.85 14.61 45.52
C CYS A 219 -0.30 13.63 45.31
N GLY A 220 -1.37 13.81 46.07
CA GLY A 220 -2.65 13.14 45.85
C GLY A 220 -3.80 14.11 46.01
N VAL A 221 -5.02 13.58 45.89
CA VAL A 221 -6.25 14.36 46.01
C VAL A 221 -7.11 13.88 47.17
N ASP A 222 -7.51 14.82 48.04
CA ASP A 222 -8.35 14.52 49.19
C ASP A 222 -9.83 14.28 48.81
N ALA A 223 -10.67 14.00 49.81
CA ALA A 223 -12.10 13.74 49.59
C ALA A 223 -12.91 14.95 49.10
N ASN A 224 -12.35 16.15 49.20
CA ASN A 224 -12.95 17.40 48.74
C ASN A 224 -12.41 17.83 47.37
N GLY A 225 -11.54 17.04 46.74
CA GLY A 225 -10.90 17.38 45.47
C GLY A 225 -9.75 18.38 45.61
N GLN A 226 -9.16 18.53 46.80
CA GLN A 226 -8.02 19.43 47.04
C GLN A 226 -6.69 18.68 46.99
N VAL A 227 -5.64 19.37 46.54
CA VAL A 227 -4.27 18.83 46.50
C VAL A 227 -3.78 18.57 47.93
N GLN A 228 -3.28 17.36 48.15
CA GLN A 228 -2.55 16.97 49.34
C GLN A 228 -1.12 16.60 48.93
N VAL A 229 -0.14 17.36 49.42
CA VAL A 229 1.27 17.07 49.18
C VAL A 229 1.71 15.98 50.16
N TYR A 230 2.14 14.83 49.63
CA TYR A 230 2.67 13.72 50.42
C TYR A 230 4.16 13.88 50.68
N LEU A 231 4.89 14.36 49.67
CA LEU A 231 6.34 14.57 49.72
C LEU A 231 6.76 15.87 49.04
N ASP A 232 7.65 16.61 49.69
CA ASP A 232 8.28 17.84 49.19
C ASP A 232 9.69 17.97 49.77
N GLU A 233 10.63 17.19 49.25
CA GLU A 233 12.02 17.10 49.72
C GLU A 233 13.04 17.70 48.73
N GLY A 234 12.58 18.39 47.67
CA GLY A 234 13.47 18.88 46.61
C GLY A 234 14.13 17.75 45.80
N ARG A 235 13.45 16.60 45.69
CA ARG A 235 13.87 15.43 44.90
C ARG A 235 13.42 15.55 43.46
N THR A 236 14.04 14.77 42.57
CA THR A 236 13.65 14.69 41.17
C THR A 236 12.64 13.55 40.96
N SER A 237 11.54 13.58 41.71
CA SER A 237 10.47 12.57 41.62
C SER A 237 9.86 12.58 40.22
N TRP A 238 9.81 11.42 39.54
CA TRP A 238 9.44 11.34 38.13
C TRP A 238 8.20 10.50 37.85
N MET A 239 8.37 9.22 37.50
CA MET A 239 7.26 8.33 37.18
C MET A 239 6.82 7.57 38.40
N LEU A 240 5.54 7.24 38.47
CA LEU A 240 4.94 6.59 39.62
C LEU A 240 3.92 5.53 39.24
N CYS A 241 3.78 4.54 40.10
CA CYS A 241 2.65 3.61 40.09
C CYS A 241 2.09 3.46 41.51
N THR A 242 0.87 2.93 41.59
CA THR A 242 0.11 2.85 42.85
C THR A 242 -0.34 1.42 43.12
N GLN A 243 -0.21 1.01 44.38
CA GLN A 243 -0.80 -0.20 44.94
C GLN A 243 -1.77 0.19 46.06
N PRO A 244 -2.67 -0.70 46.51
CA PRO A 244 -3.59 -0.37 47.61
C PRO A 244 -2.85 0.18 48.85
N GLY A 245 -3.01 1.47 49.12
CA GLY A 245 -2.39 2.16 50.25
C GLY A 245 -0.91 2.54 50.09
N GLU A 246 -0.28 2.29 48.95
CA GLU A 246 1.16 2.53 48.71
C GLU A 246 1.40 3.24 47.36
N VAL A 247 2.38 4.14 47.34
CA VAL A 247 2.84 4.82 46.12
C VAL A 247 4.30 4.48 45.88
N TYR A 248 4.63 4.03 44.67
CA TYR A 248 5.99 3.78 44.24
C TYR A 248 6.38 4.84 43.22
N TYR A 249 7.57 5.41 43.35
CA TYR A 249 8.05 6.44 42.43
C TYR A 249 9.56 6.40 42.26
N THR A 250 10.04 6.87 41.11
CA THR A 250 11.47 7.02 40.83
C THR A 250 12.00 8.38 41.28
N ASP A 251 13.20 8.38 41.85
CA ASP A 251 14.01 9.58 42.11
C ASP A 251 15.24 9.54 41.20
N MET A 252 15.17 10.27 40.09
CA MET A 252 16.19 10.20 39.03
C MET A 252 17.55 10.74 39.46
N ALA A 253 17.60 11.68 40.41
CA ALA A 253 18.89 12.21 40.88
C ALA A 253 19.60 11.26 41.84
N ALA A 254 18.83 10.44 42.58
CA ALA A 254 19.36 9.44 43.50
C ALA A 254 19.58 8.06 42.87
N ASN A 255 19.07 7.83 41.64
CA ASN A 255 19.00 6.52 40.99
C ASN A 255 18.26 5.47 41.86
N GLU A 256 17.16 5.89 42.49
CA GLU A 256 16.39 5.08 43.44
C GLU A 256 14.92 4.92 43.04
N VAL A 257 14.35 3.77 43.39
CA VAL A 257 12.89 3.57 43.51
C VAL A 257 12.52 3.66 44.98
N LEU A 258 11.54 4.50 45.29
CA LEU A 258 11.05 4.70 46.64
C LEU A 258 9.60 4.27 46.76
N ARG A 259 9.25 3.80 47.96
CA ARG A 259 7.88 3.48 48.37
C ARG A 259 7.44 4.44 49.47
N TYR A 260 6.24 4.98 49.31
CA TYR A 260 5.57 5.82 50.29
C TYR A 260 4.27 5.14 50.74
N ASP A 261 4.16 4.90 52.05
CA ASP A 261 2.95 4.33 52.68
C ASP A 261 1.97 5.47 53.02
N LEU A 262 0.79 5.46 52.41
CA LEU A 262 -0.22 6.52 52.56
C LEU A 262 -0.85 6.56 53.95
N ALA A 263 -0.82 5.46 54.71
CA ALA A 263 -1.43 5.37 56.04
C ALA A 263 -0.47 5.82 57.15
N THR A 264 0.81 5.46 57.05
CA THR A 264 1.83 5.76 58.06
C THR A 264 2.64 7.01 57.73
N GLY A 265 2.67 7.43 56.46
CA GLY A 265 3.54 8.49 55.96
C GLY A 265 5.02 8.09 55.97
N ALA A 266 5.32 6.79 56.06
CA ALA A 266 6.68 6.28 56.04
C ALA A 266 7.17 6.14 54.60
N GLN A 267 8.46 6.46 54.39
CA GLN A 267 9.15 6.32 53.13
C GLN A 267 10.30 5.33 53.27
N GLU A 268 10.47 4.49 52.25
CA GLU A 268 11.54 3.49 52.19
C GLU A 268 12.15 3.44 50.78
N SER A 269 13.48 3.36 50.71
CA SER A 269 14.19 3.11 49.45
C SER A 269 14.18 1.61 49.17
N ILE A 270 13.61 1.22 48.02
CA ILE A 270 13.32 -0.17 47.66
C ILE A 270 14.38 -0.75 46.73
N LEU A 271 14.83 0.05 45.77
CA LEU A 271 15.85 -0.31 44.78
C LEU A 271 16.79 0.88 44.58
N THR A 272 18.10 0.62 44.56
CA THR A 272 19.12 1.58 44.14
C THR A 272 19.91 0.96 43.00
N ALA A 273 20.09 1.70 41.91
CA ALA A 273 20.81 1.24 40.73
C ALA A 273 22.07 2.08 40.45
N GLY A 274 22.93 1.57 39.56
CA GLY A 274 24.10 2.31 39.08
C GLY A 274 23.72 3.41 38.07
N ASP A 275 22.66 3.19 37.31
CA ASP A 275 22.15 4.05 36.26
C ASP A 275 20.83 4.73 36.67
N ILE A 276 20.44 5.78 35.92
CA ILE A 276 19.24 6.56 36.21
C ILE A 276 18.00 5.69 35.96
N LEU A 277 17.14 5.56 36.98
CA LEU A 277 15.87 4.83 36.87
C LEU A 277 14.75 5.79 36.47
N TYR A 278 14.13 5.53 35.32
CA TYR A 278 13.10 6.42 34.76
C TYR A 278 11.70 6.00 35.19
N ALA A 279 11.29 4.76 34.90
CA ALA A 279 9.95 4.28 35.20
C ALA A 279 9.96 3.17 36.25
N VAL A 280 8.84 3.02 36.97
CA VAL A 280 8.61 1.95 37.96
C VAL A 280 7.22 1.35 37.80
N GLU A 281 7.14 0.03 37.82
CA GLU A 281 5.88 -0.73 37.87
C GLU A 281 5.95 -1.81 38.95
N VAL A 282 4.79 -2.15 39.54
CA VAL A 282 4.72 -3.14 40.63
C VAL A 282 3.58 -4.11 40.39
N GLN A 283 3.87 -5.41 40.50
CA GLN A 283 2.88 -6.47 40.42
C GLN A 283 3.19 -7.57 41.44
N ASP A 284 2.21 -7.95 42.26
CA ASP A 284 2.32 -9.03 43.25
C ASP A 284 3.57 -8.96 44.15
N GLY A 285 3.98 -7.74 44.52
CA GLY A 285 5.15 -7.46 45.37
C GLY A 285 6.50 -7.51 44.65
N ARG A 286 6.53 -7.75 43.33
CA ARG A 286 7.71 -7.60 42.48
C ARG A 286 7.78 -6.19 41.94
N VAL A 287 8.95 -5.58 41.98
CA VAL A 287 9.19 -4.21 41.49
C VAL A 287 10.00 -4.29 40.20
N TYR A 288 9.53 -3.61 39.17
CA TYR A 288 10.17 -3.49 37.86
C TYR A 288 10.58 -2.04 37.65
N ALA A 289 11.81 -1.79 37.24
CA ALA A 289 12.28 -0.44 36.93
C ALA A 289 13.20 -0.43 35.71
N THR A 290 13.07 0.55 34.82
CA THR A 290 13.88 0.65 33.59
C THR A 290 14.82 1.85 33.65
N ASP A 291 16.05 1.64 33.17
CA ASP A 291 17.07 2.67 32.94
C ASP A 291 17.15 3.09 31.46
N TYR A 292 16.17 2.66 30.66
CA TYR A 292 16.11 2.86 29.21
C TYR A 292 17.18 2.15 28.39
N ILE A 293 17.94 1.23 28.99
CA ILE A 293 18.85 0.29 28.31
C ILE A 293 18.36 -1.14 28.53
N GLY A 294 17.91 -1.44 29.75
CA GLY A 294 17.29 -2.69 30.16
C GLY A 294 16.33 -2.45 31.32
N TYR A 295 16.09 -3.46 32.15
CA TYR A 295 15.28 -3.29 33.35
C TYR A 295 15.72 -4.17 34.51
N TYR A 296 15.48 -3.65 35.70
CA TYR A 296 15.70 -4.29 36.98
C TYR A 296 14.42 -4.97 37.44
N VAL A 297 14.55 -6.16 38.00
CA VAL A 297 13.48 -6.90 38.69
C VAL A 297 13.92 -7.15 40.12
N LEU A 298 13.14 -6.66 41.07
CA LEU A 298 13.31 -6.97 42.50
C LEU A 298 12.24 -7.98 42.92
N GLU A 299 12.68 -9.15 43.38
CA GLU A 299 11.84 -10.20 43.95
C GLU A 299 12.50 -10.79 45.20
N ASP A 300 11.78 -10.86 46.32
CA ASP A 300 12.28 -11.43 47.61
C ASP A 300 13.64 -10.86 48.08
N GLY A 301 13.94 -9.59 47.74
CA GLY A 301 15.20 -8.92 48.09
C GLY A 301 16.38 -9.23 47.16
N ALA A 302 16.18 -10.01 46.11
CA ALA A 302 17.15 -10.22 45.04
C ALA A 302 16.87 -9.29 43.86
N VAL A 303 17.91 -8.63 43.34
CA VAL A 303 17.83 -7.77 42.15
C VAL A 303 18.44 -8.50 40.97
N GLU A 304 17.67 -8.66 39.90
CA GLU A 304 18.12 -9.16 38.60
C GLU A 304 18.04 -8.03 37.57
N TYR A 305 19.04 -7.94 36.67
CA TYR A 305 19.05 -6.98 35.57
C TYR A 305 18.92 -7.73 34.24
N VAL A 306 17.96 -7.30 33.42
CA VAL A 306 17.61 -7.92 32.15
C VAL A 306 17.86 -6.92 31.02
N ASP A 307 18.84 -7.22 30.16
CA ASP A 307 19.21 -6.45 28.97
C ASP A 307 18.96 -7.21 27.65
N THR A 308 18.64 -8.50 27.76
CA THR A 308 18.45 -9.41 26.64
C THR A 308 17.37 -10.45 26.92
N LEU A 309 16.70 -10.91 25.86
CA LEU A 309 15.67 -11.96 25.92
C LEU A 309 16.04 -13.12 25.02
N ALA A 310 15.82 -14.37 25.45
CA ALA A 310 15.94 -15.54 24.60
C ALA A 310 14.73 -15.64 23.65
N TYR A 311 14.94 -16.00 22.38
CA TYR A 311 13.79 -16.25 21.49
C TYR A 311 13.11 -17.58 21.82
N SER A 312 11.77 -17.58 21.82
CA SER A 312 11.01 -18.82 21.89
C SER A 312 11.29 -19.74 20.68
N GLN A 313 11.47 -21.03 20.95
CA GLN A 313 11.59 -22.10 19.94
C GLN A 313 12.60 -21.84 18.78
N PRO A 314 13.91 -21.68 19.08
CA PRO A 314 14.91 -21.28 18.08
C PRO A 314 15.00 -22.24 16.88
N ALA A 315 14.79 -23.54 17.08
CA ALA A 315 14.82 -24.54 16.01
C ALA A 315 13.70 -24.37 14.98
N MET A 316 12.50 -24.00 15.42
CA MET A 316 11.37 -23.74 14.52
C MET A 316 11.64 -22.50 13.67
N ARG A 317 12.18 -21.44 14.29
CA ARG A 317 12.55 -20.21 13.58
C ARG A 317 13.64 -20.44 12.54
N SER A 318 14.69 -21.20 12.86
CA SER A 318 15.71 -21.57 11.87
C SER A 318 15.10 -22.39 10.72
N ALA A 319 14.16 -23.28 11.00
CA ALA A 319 13.45 -24.06 9.97
C ALA A 319 12.57 -23.17 9.07
N LEU A 320 11.87 -22.18 9.63
CA LEU A 320 11.06 -21.21 8.88
C LEU A 320 11.93 -20.32 7.98
N TRP A 321 13.07 -19.84 8.47
CA TRP A 321 14.03 -19.10 7.64
C TRP A 321 14.62 -19.95 6.53
N ALA A 322 14.97 -21.21 6.82
CA ALA A 322 15.41 -22.15 5.79
C ALA A 322 14.31 -22.41 4.75
N ALA A 323 13.05 -22.51 5.17
CA ALA A 323 11.89 -22.66 4.29
C ALA A 323 11.66 -21.42 3.42
N LEU A 324 11.83 -20.21 3.98
CA LEU A 324 11.72 -18.94 3.25
C LEU A 324 12.81 -18.83 2.17
N ILE A 325 14.06 -19.07 2.55
CA ILE A 325 15.21 -19.06 1.63
C ILE A 325 15.02 -20.12 0.55
N LEU A 326 14.63 -21.34 0.93
CA LEU A 326 14.37 -22.42 -0.02
C LEU A 326 13.22 -22.06 -0.96
N GLY A 327 12.12 -21.51 -0.45
CA GLY A 327 10.98 -21.04 -1.24
C GLY A 327 11.39 -19.98 -2.26
N GLY A 328 12.14 -18.97 -1.83
CA GLY A 328 12.71 -17.93 -2.70
C GLY A 328 13.63 -18.50 -3.77
N VAL A 329 14.56 -19.40 -3.39
CA VAL A 329 15.46 -20.08 -4.33
C VAL A 329 14.68 -20.95 -5.33
N LEU A 330 13.65 -21.67 -4.90
CA LEU A 330 12.82 -22.50 -5.80
C LEU A 330 12.06 -21.62 -6.80
N VAL A 331 11.48 -20.50 -6.36
CA VAL A 331 10.81 -19.54 -7.25
C VAL A 331 11.83 -18.94 -8.22
N ALA A 332 12.96 -18.43 -7.74
CA ALA A 332 14.02 -17.89 -8.59
C ALA A 332 14.53 -18.93 -9.60
N LEU A 333 14.80 -20.16 -9.15
CA LEU A 333 15.20 -21.27 -10.02
C LEU A 333 14.12 -21.58 -11.06
N SER A 334 12.83 -21.56 -10.70
CA SER A 334 11.73 -21.79 -11.63
C SER A 334 11.66 -20.70 -12.70
N VAL A 335 11.85 -19.43 -12.30
CA VAL A 335 11.93 -18.28 -13.20
C VAL A 335 13.14 -18.40 -14.11
N CYS A 336 14.32 -18.72 -13.59
CA CYS A 336 15.54 -18.95 -14.37
C CYS A 336 15.38 -20.14 -15.34
N LEU A 337 14.72 -21.23 -14.94
CA LEU A 337 14.45 -22.37 -15.81
C LEU A 337 13.43 -22.03 -16.90
N LEU A 338 12.42 -21.20 -16.61
CA LEU A 338 11.43 -20.71 -17.57
C LEU A 338 12.06 -19.73 -18.56
N LEU A 339 12.78 -18.72 -18.08
CA LEU A 339 13.54 -17.78 -18.89
C LEU A 339 14.60 -18.51 -19.72
N GLY A 340 15.38 -19.41 -19.12
CA GLY A 340 16.35 -20.24 -19.81
C GLY A 340 15.72 -21.16 -20.85
N TYR A 341 14.53 -21.71 -20.60
CA TYR A 341 13.77 -22.48 -21.59
C TYR A 341 13.35 -21.61 -22.78
N ILE A 342 12.85 -20.40 -22.53
CA ILE A 342 12.46 -19.43 -23.56
C ILE A 342 13.70 -19.03 -24.38
N VAL A 343 14.80 -18.68 -23.72
CA VAL A 343 16.07 -18.31 -24.36
C VAL A 343 16.61 -19.45 -25.20
N VAL A 344 16.74 -20.67 -24.66
CA VAL A 344 17.28 -21.82 -25.41
C VAL A 344 16.37 -22.21 -26.59
N LYS A 345 15.05 -22.06 -26.46
CA LYS A 345 14.11 -22.34 -27.54
C LYS A 345 14.22 -21.32 -28.68
N ASN A 346 14.44 -20.04 -28.36
CA ASN A 346 14.40 -18.94 -29.31
C ASN A 346 15.77 -18.32 -29.61
N HIS A 347 16.89 -18.85 -29.07
CA HIS A 347 18.22 -18.20 -29.16
C HIS A 347 18.68 -17.93 -30.59
N ARG A 348 18.18 -18.72 -31.56
CA ARG A 348 18.56 -18.62 -32.97
C ARG A 348 17.77 -17.54 -33.73
N SER A 349 16.71 -17.01 -33.13
CA SER A 349 15.96 -15.89 -33.69
C SER A 349 16.72 -14.59 -33.43
N VAL A 350 17.10 -13.90 -34.50
CA VAL A 350 17.75 -12.58 -34.44
C VAL A 350 16.85 -11.56 -33.72
N LEU A 351 15.54 -11.63 -33.95
CA LEU A 351 14.56 -10.77 -33.27
C LEU A 351 14.52 -11.05 -31.77
N PHE A 352 14.60 -12.32 -31.35
CA PHE A 352 14.65 -12.65 -29.92
C PHE A 352 15.93 -12.13 -29.24
N GLN A 353 17.09 -12.24 -29.90
CA GLN A 353 18.35 -11.70 -29.38
C GLN A 353 18.32 -10.17 -29.24
N ARG A 354 17.77 -9.47 -30.24
CA ARG A 354 17.60 -8.01 -30.19
C ARG A 354 16.71 -7.58 -29.03
N ILE A 355 15.56 -8.22 -28.87
CA ILE A 355 14.63 -7.94 -27.77
C ILE A 355 15.28 -8.22 -26.41
N LEU A 356 16.00 -9.33 -26.27
CA LEU A 356 16.69 -9.69 -25.04
C LEU A 356 17.78 -8.68 -24.65
N ILE A 357 18.57 -8.20 -25.62
CA ILE A 357 19.59 -7.17 -25.37
C ILE A 357 18.94 -5.86 -24.91
N VAL A 358 17.90 -5.40 -25.60
CA VAL A 358 17.19 -4.17 -25.23
C VAL A 358 16.57 -4.29 -23.83
N LEU A 359 15.95 -5.43 -23.51
CA LEU A 359 15.38 -5.69 -22.19
C LEU A 359 16.46 -5.61 -21.10
N VAL A 360 17.59 -6.32 -21.27
CA VAL A 360 18.66 -6.34 -20.25
C VAL A 360 19.25 -4.95 -20.07
N VAL A 361 19.57 -4.25 -21.17
CA VAL A 361 20.15 -2.90 -21.12
C VAL A 361 19.18 -1.91 -20.47
N SER A 362 17.91 -1.90 -20.90
CA SER A 362 16.90 -0.99 -20.33
C SER A 362 16.70 -1.23 -18.83
N LEU A 363 16.54 -2.48 -18.40
CA LEU A 363 16.36 -2.82 -16.98
C LEU A 363 17.59 -2.45 -16.14
N SER A 364 18.80 -2.68 -16.67
CA SER A 364 20.05 -2.38 -15.96
C SER A 364 20.23 -0.87 -15.77
N ILE A 365 19.97 -0.08 -16.82
CA ILE A 365 20.01 1.38 -16.77
C ILE A 365 18.95 1.88 -15.79
N SER A 366 17.72 1.35 -15.86
CA SER A 366 16.63 1.79 -14.99
C SER A 366 16.87 1.49 -13.51
N ILE A 367 17.40 0.32 -13.16
CA ILE A 367 17.78 -0.01 -11.78
C ILE A 367 18.89 0.92 -11.29
N MET A 368 19.93 1.12 -12.10
CA MET A 368 21.05 1.99 -11.75
C MET A 368 20.61 3.45 -11.56
N VAL A 369 19.80 3.98 -12.48
CA VAL A 369 19.26 5.34 -12.39
C VAL A 369 18.35 5.47 -11.17
N SER A 370 17.46 4.51 -10.92
CA SER A 370 16.58 4.53 -9.73
C SER A 370 17.39 4.56 -8.44
N TYR A 371 18.38 3.68 -8.31
CA TYR A 371 19.24 3.63 -7.13
C TYR A 371 19.97 4.96 -6.90
N ILE A 372 20.57 5.52 -7.95
CA ILE A 372 21.28 6.80 -7.87
C ILE A 372 20.32 7.95 -7.51
N THR A 373 19.16 8.02 -8.17
CA THR A 373 18.17 9.08 -7.93
C THR A 373 17.60 9.00 -6.52
N ILE A 374 17.14 7.83 -6.08
CA ILE A 374 16.58 7.63 -4.74
C ILE A 374 17.63 7.94 -3.67
N SER A 375 18.84 7.36 -3.80
CA SER A 375 19.90 7.58 -2.81
C SER A 375 20.31 9.05 -2.71
N ARG A 376 20.47 9.73 -3.86
CA ARG A 376 20.79 11.17 -3.86
C ARG A 376 19.65 12.02 -3.35
N MET A 377 18.41 11.65 -3.64
CA MET A 377 17.24 12.39 -3.19
C MET A 377 17.13 12.34 -1.66
N VAL A 378 17.23 11.15 -1.07
CA VAL A 378 17.20 10.95 0.39
C VAL A 378 18.38 11.67 1.05
N GLN A 379 19.60 11.53 0.50
CA GLN A 379 20.77 12.26 1.01
C GLN A 379 20.58 13.77 0.95
N ASN A 380 20.17 14.31 -0.20
CA ASN A 380 19.95 15.75 -0.35
C ASN A 380 18.83 16.26 0.58
N GLN A 381 17.76 15.48 0.80
CA GLN A 381 16.71 15.86 1.75
C GLN A 381 17.26 15.91 3.18
N ASN A 382 17.97 14.88 3.62
CA ASN A 382 18.58 14.87 4.95
C ASN A 382 19.57 16.03 5.14
N ASP A 383 20.42 16.30 4.14
CA ASP A 383 21.38 17.41 4.17
C ASP A 383 20.67 18.77 4.27
N VAL A 384 19.59 18.98 3.49
CA VAL A 384 18.81 20.23 3.54
C VAL A 384 18.11 20.41 4.89
N VAL A 385 17.53 19.34 5.44
CA VAL A 385 16.88 19.40 6.76
C VAL A 385 17.93 19.70 7.84
N MET A 386 19.10 19.08 7.79
CA MET A 386 20.19 19.33 8.75
C MET A 386 20.76 20.75 8.63
N GLU A 387 20.90 21.28 7.41
CA GLU A 387 21.32 22.68 7.19
C GLU A 387 20.28 23.67 7.75
N GLN A 388 18.98 23.40 7.55
CA GLN A 388 17.89 24.21 8.10
C GLN A 388 17.87 24.16 9.64
N MET A 389 18.02 22.99 10.25
CA MET A 389 18.12 22.84 11.71
C MET A 389 19.35 23.56 12.26
N ASN A 390 20.50 23.47 11.59
CA ASN A 390 21.71 24.21 11.98
C ASN A 390 21.49 25.73 12.00
N LEU A 391 20.87 26.28 10.94
CA LEU A 391 20.56 27.70 10.85
C LEU A 391 19.57 28.14 11.93
N PHE A 392 18.58 27.30 12.22
CA PHE A 392 17.62 27.59 13.29
C PHE A 392 18.28 27.51 14.68
N ALA A 393 19.17 26.54 14.89
CA ALA A 393 19.98 26.43 16.09
C ALA A 393 20.87 27.66 16.30
N ASP A 394 21.48 28.22 15.25
CA ASP A 394 22.24 29.47 15.37
C ASP A 394 21.37 30.63 15.89
N ILE A 395 20.15 30.75 15.38
CA ILE A 395 19.20 31.79 15.82
C ILE A 395 18.83 31.59 17.30
N LEU A 396 18.56 30.36 17.72
CA LEU A 396 18.20 30.07 19.11
C LEU A 396 19.39 30.24 20.06
N THR A 397 20.61 29.87 19.66
CA THR A 397 21.81 30.12 20.47
C THR A 397 22.05 31.61 20.66
N ASP A 398 21.83 32.43 19.62
CA ASP A 398 21.99 33.90 19.70
C ASP A 398 20.92 34.57 20.58
N GLU A 399 19.71 34.01 20.64
CA GLU A 399 18.60 34.53 21.46
C GLU A 399 18.67 34.05 22.93
N THR A 400 19.45 33.02 23.24
CA THR A 400 19.52 32.43 24.58
C THR A 400 20.21 33.38 25.57
N ASP A 401 19.47 33.86 26.58
CA ASP A 401 20.03 34.62 27.70
C ASP A 401 20.79 33.69 28.66
N LEU A 402 22.08 33.49 28.37
CA LEU A 402 22.92 32.54 29.11
C LEU A 402 23.10 32.93 30.58
N GLU A 403 23.12 34.22 30.92
CA GLU A 403 23.25 34.65 32.32
C GLU A 403 22.02 34.27 33.15
N ALA A 404 20.82 34.42 32.58
CA ALA A 404 19.59 33.95 33.20
C ALA A 404 19.55 32.43 33.27
N PHE A 405 19.95 31.74 32.21
CA PHE A 405 20.02 30.28 32.16
C PHE A 405 20.89 29.70 33.27
N GLN A 406 22.08 30.26 33.49
CA GLN A 406 23.03 29.80 34.51
C GLN A 406 22.56 30.04 35.96
N ARG A 407 21.54 30.89 36.18
CA ARG A 407 20.92 31.09 37.50
C ARG A 407 19.83 30.06 37.82
N ILE A 408 19.42 29.25 36.84
CA ILE A 408 18.44 28.19 36.99
C ILE A 408 19.18 26.93 37.47
N ASP A 409 19.16 26.69 38.77
CA ASP A 409 20.02 25.68 39.42
C ASP A 409 19.25 24.70 40.33
N SER A 410 17.95 24.92 40.53
CA SER A 410 17.08 24.06 41.34
C SER A 410 15.78 23.74 40.62
N ILE A 411 15.13 22.65 41.01
CA ILE A 411 13.75 22.32 40.61
C ILE A 411 12.78 23.46 40.98
N ASP A 412 13.05 24.17 42.08
CA ASP A 412 12.26 25.32 42.54
C ASP A 412 12.29 26.53 41.58
N ASP A 413 13.28 26.57 40.67
CA ASP A 413 13.42 27.64 39.68
C ASP A 413 12.46 27.49 38.49
N TYR A 414 11.72 26.37 38.42
CA TYR A 414 10.76 26.12 37.36
C TYR A 414 9.72 27.26 37.27
N ARG A 415 9.66 27.89 36.09
CA ARG A 415 8.79 29.05 35.79
C ARG A 415 9.02 30.29 36.66
N ASN A 416 10.19 30.43 37.30
CA ASN A 416 10.59 31.68 37.92
C ASN A 416 10.90 32.77 36.86
N GLU A 417 11.29 33.98 37.29
CA GLU A 417 11.57 35.09 36.37
C GLU A 417 12.72 34.78 35.40
N ASP A 418 13.80 34.15 35.87
CA ASP A 418 14.95 33.78 35.03
C ASP A 418 14.59 32.67 34.03
N TYR A 419 13.80 31.68 34.45
CA TYR A 419 13.30 30.61 33.58
C TYR A 419 12.46 31.15 32.43
N LEU A 420 11.48 32.01 32.72
CA LEU A 420 10.62 32.61 31.70
C LEU A 420 11.40 33.56 30.77
N LYS A 421 12.41 34.25 31.31
CA LYS A 421 13.27 35.14 30.52
C LYS A 421 14.03 34.39 29.42
N VAL A 422 14.44 33.15 29.66
CA VAL A 422 15.07 32.29 28.64
C VAL A 422 14.02 31.60 27.77
N LYS A 423 12.96 31.04 28.37
CA LYS A 423 11.99 30.20 27.65
C LYS A 423 11.09 30.98 26.68
N GLU A 424 10.53 32.13 27.08
CA GLU A 424 9.54 32.84 26.25
C GLU A 424 10.08 33.31 24.87
N PRO A 425 11.32 33.80 24.73
CA PRO A 425 11.90 34.07 23.41
C PRO A 425 12.08 32.81 22.55
N LEU A 426 12.59 31.72 23.13
CA LEU A 426 12.86 30.47 22.41
C LEU A 426 11.56 29.79 21.96
N ASP A 427 10.54 29.72 22.83
CA ASP A 427 9.21 29.21 22.49
C ASP A 427 8.60 29.99 21.33
N ARG A 428 8.61 31.33 21.38
CA ARG A 428 8.05 32.18 20.30
C ARG A 428 8.75 31.99 18.96
N LEU A 429 10.04 31.68 18.94
CA LEU A 429 10.77 31.37 17.71
C LEU A 429 10.43 29.97 17.20
N THR A 430 10.29 29.02 18.12
CA THR A 430 10.00 27.62 17.84
C THR A 430 8.57 27.41 17.37
N ASP A 431 7.60 28.13 17.93
CA ASP A 431 6.20 28.20 17.47
C ASP A 431 6.10 28.52 15.98
N LYS A 432 6.96 29.43 15.48
CA LYS A 432 6.98 29.78 14.05
C LYS A 432 7.42 28.61 13.17
N THR A 433 8.22 27.68 13.69
CA THR A 433 8.60 26.47 12.94
C THR A 433 7.40 25.56 12.75
N TYR A 434 6.49 25.47 13.72
CA TYR A 434 5.24 24.74 13.61
C TYR A 434 4.23 25.43 12.68
N ASP A 435 4.18 26.76 12.69
CA ASP A 435 3.33 27.52 11.75
C ASP A 435 3.76 27.38 10.28
N ASN A 436 5.02 26.99 10.04
CA ASN A 436 5.61 26.83 8.71
C ASN A 436 5.94 25.36 8.37
N ASP A 437 5.34 24.40 9.08
CA ASP A 437 5.50 22.95 8.85
C ASP A 437 6.94 22.42 8.96
N LEU A 438 7.86 23.16 9.60
CA LEU A 438 9.21 22.69 9.94
C LEU A 438 9.20 21.82 11.21
N ASN A 439 8.38 22.23 12.20
CA ASN A 439 8.09 21.51 13.44
C ASN A 439 9.34 21.06 14.23
N TYR A 440 10.23 22.01 14.51
CA TYR A 440 11.43 21.76 15.31
C TYR A 440 11.11 21.88 16.80
N TYR A 441 11.85 21.15 17.63
CA TYR A 441 11.89 21.35 19.08
C TYR A 441 13.28 21.83 19.50
N TYR A 442 13.41 22.32 20.74
CA TYR A 442 14.70 22.59 21.35
C TYR A 442 14.80 22.04 22.76
N ILE A 443 16.03 21.74 23.19
CA ILE A 443 16.37 21.33 24.57
C ILE A 443 17.65 22.06 24.98
N LEU A 444 17.69 22.56 26.21
CA LEU A 444 18.89 23.18 26.78
C LEU A 444 19.49 22.31 27.89
N TYR A 445 20.77 22.01 27.73
CA TYR A 445 21.55 21.18 28.62
C TYR A 445 22.55 21.98 29.43
N THR A 446 22.73 21.55 30.68
CA THR A 446 23.84 21.92 31.55
C THR A 446 24.52 20.65 32.07
N HIS A 447 25.63 20.79 32.79
CA HIS A 447 26.33 19.64 33.36
C HIS A 447 26.95 19.96 34.72
N ASP A 448 27.27 18.90 35.47
CA ASP A 448 28.21 18.95 36.59
C ASP A 448 29.43 18.03 36.30
N GLU A 449 30.16 17.60 37.34
CA GLU A 449 31.34 16.73 37.18
C GLU A 449 31.00 15.29 36.72
N GLY A 450 29.74 14.85 36.87
CA GLY A 450 29.33 13.46 36.67
C GLY A 450 28.10 13.25 35.79
N THR A 451 27.27 14.26 35.59
CA THR A 451 25.95 14.13 34.95
C THR A 451 25.62 15.34 34.07
N ILE A 452 24.93 15.08 32.97
CA ILE A 452 24.35 16.06 32.06
C ILE A 452 22.85 16.15 32.36
N TYR A 453 22.36 17.38 32.49
CA TYR A 453 20.99 17.68 32.87
C TYR A 453 20.29 18.48 31.78
N VAL A 454 19.02 18.17 31.55
CA VAL A 454 18.08 19.07 30.88
C VAL A 454 17.60 20.12 31.88
N VAL A 455 17.66 21.39 31.49
CA VAL A 455 17.17 22.51 32.31
C VAL A 455 15.79 22.95 31.84
N MET A 456 15.58 22.96 30.52
CA MET A 456 14.31 23.27 29.88
C MET A 456 14.27 22.71 28.46
N ASP A 457 13.04 22.50 28.00
CA ASP A 457 12.72 22.09 26.65
C ASP A 457 11.48 22.86 26.14
N TYR A 458 11.28 22.84 24.83
CA TYR A 458 10.13 23.48 24.20
C TYR A 458 8.79 22.91 24.71
N GLU A 459 8.70 21.59 24.82
CA GLU A 459 7.47 20.83 25.02
C GLU A 459 7.06 20.71 26.50
N GLU A 460 7.85 21.31 27.40
CA GLU A 460 7.69 21.25 28.87
C GLU A 460 7.66 19.81 29.39
N THR A 461 8.54 18.97 28.86
CA THR A 461 8.58 17.54 29.13
C THR A 461 9.53 17.16 30.24
N ALA A 462 10.49 18.02 30.60
CA ALA A 462 11.44 17.79 31.69
C ALA A 462 11.19 18.69 32.91
N VAL A 463 11.66 18.25 34.09
CA VAL A 463 11.83 19.14 35.24
C VAL A 463 13.11 19.97 35.09
N THR A 464 13.23 21.07 35.84
CA THR A 464 14.50 21.79 35.88
C THR A 464 15.58 20.93 36.54
N ARG A 465 16.77 20.85 35.92
CA ARG A 465 17.85 19.90 36.28
C ARG A 465 17.42 18.43 36.23
N HIS A 466 16.70 18.05 35.19
CA HIS A 466 16.34 16.67 34.88
C HIS A 466 17.59 15.88 34.44
N PRO A 467 18.05 14.86 35.19
CA PRO A 467 19.21 14.04 34.82
C PRO A 467 18.90 13.21 33.58
N VAL A 468 19.80 13.19 32.59
CA VAL A 468 19.57 12.39 31.36
C VAL A 468 20.76 11.50 31.01
N TYR A 469 21.98 12.04 31.06
CA TYR A 469 23.17 11.29 30.64
C TYR A 469 24.29 11.39 31.66
N ALA A 470 25.09 10.34 31.78
CA ALA A 470 26.35 10.41 32.51
C ALA A 470 27.38 11.24 31.73
N TRP A 471 28.29 11.90 32.45
CA TRP A 471 29.42 12.58 31.81
C TRP A 471 30.30 11.57 31.06
N GLY A 472 30.63 11.88 29.80
CA GLY A 472 31.30 10.97 28.88
C GLY A 472 30.39 10.43 27.77
N GLU A 473 29.09 10.75 27.80
CA GLU A 473 28.16 10.42 26.72
C GLU A 473 28.66 11.01 25.38
N PRO A 474 28.85 10.16 24.34
CA PRO A 474 29.36 10.60 23.04
C PRO A 474 28.53 11.72 22.41
N GLY A 475 29.20 12.68 21.78
CA GLY A 475 28.59 13.85 21.17
C GLY A 475 28.18 14.94 22.16
N TYR A 476 27.43 14.64 23.22
CA TYR A 476 27.04 15.64 24.23
C TYR A 476 28.27 16.20 24.97
N THR A 477 29.08 15.31 25.53
CA THR A 477 30.31 15.70 26.24
C THR A 477 31.33 16.35 25.30
N ASP A 478 31.35 15.92 24.04
CA ASP A 478 32.24 16.46 23.01
C ASP A 478 31.92 17.93 22.71
N VAL A 479 30.65 18.33 22.69
CA VAL A 479 30.26 19.74 22.47
C VAL A 479 30.68 20.60 23.65
N PHE A 480 30.43 20.16 24.89
CA PHE A 480 30.85 20.89 26.10
C PHE A 480 32.38 21.08 26.17
N THR A 481 33.16 20.09 25.73
CA THR A 481 34.63 20.12 25.84
C THR A 481 35.33 20.74 24.64
N SER A 482 34.84 20.52 23.42
CA SER A 482 35.47 20.99 22.18
C SER A 482 34.92 22.33 21.69
N GLY A 483 33.71 22.71 22.12
CA GLY A 483 32.99 23.86 21.58
C GLY A 483 32.68 23.74 20.08
N GLN A 484 32.64 22.53 19.53
CA GLN A 484 32.24 22.27 18.15
C GLN A 484 30.83 21.66 18.12
N PRO A 485 29.98 22.03 17.15
CA PRO A 485 28.67 21.43 17.00
C PRO A 485 28.78 19.98 16.53
N VAL A 486 27.79 19.16 16.90
CA VAL A 486 27.68 17.75 16.51
C VAL A 486 26.30 17.49 15.93
N GLU A 487 26.24 16.76 14.82
CA GLU A 487 25.00 16.41 14.12
C GLU A 487 24.68 14.93 14.29
N PHE A 488 23.43 14.63 14.62
CA PHE A 488 22.90 13.27 14.72
C PHE A 488 21.80 13.08 13.68
N VAL A 489 21.91 12.03 12.87
CA VAL A 489 20.94 11.69 11.83
C VAL A 489 20.36 10.31 12.14
N ALA A 490 19.04 10.25 12.28
CA ALA A 490 18.29 9.02 12.54
C ALA A 490 18.77 8.27 13.80
N ASP A 491 19.02 9.01 14.88
CA ASP A 491 19.39 8.44 16.16
C ASP A 491 18.14 7.84 16.83
N LEU A 492 18.24 6.60 17.30
CA LEU A 492 17.14 5.89 17.95
C LEU A 492 17.32 5.99 19.46
N SER A 493 16.32 6.53 20.15
CA SER A 493 16.29 6.62 21.61
C SER A 493 15.00 6.00 22.16
N SER A 494 14.92 5.86 23.49
CA SER A 494 13.70 5.40 24.18
C SER A 494 12.50 6.34 24.01
N TYR A 495 12.70 7.50 23.39
CA TYR A 495 11.65 8.46 23.07
C TYR A 495 11.20 8.43 21.60
N GLY A 496 11.86 7.64 20.74
CA GLY A 496 11.58 7.54 19.29
C GLY A 496 12.85 7.71 18.44
N ALA A 497 12.71 7.83 17.11
CA ALA A 497 13.84 8.21 16.27
C ALA A 497 13.88 9.73 16.03
N TRP A 498 15.06 10.32 16.14
CA TRP A 498 15.28 11.76 16.09
C TRP A 498 16.43 12.12 15.15
N SER A 499 16.38 13.32 14.61
CA SER A 499 17.53 13.96 13.97
C SER A 499 17.68 15.34 14.55
N PHE A 500 18.87 15.65 15.04
CA PHE A 500 19.11 16.86 15.82
C PHE A 500 20.54 17.34 15.69
N VAL A 501 20.74 18.61 16.00
CA VAL A 501 22.07 19.21 16.12
C VAL A 501 22.28 19.69 17.54
N LEU A 502 23.47 19.43 18.07
CA LEU A 502 23.93 19.97 19.35
C LEU A 502 24.85 21.16 19.07
N LYS A 503 24.54 22.33 19.61
CA LYS A 503 25.35 23.55 19.49
C LYS A 503 25.75 24.11 20.86
N PRO A 504 27.01 24.54 21.02
CA PRO A 504 27.45 25.20 22.24
C PRO A 504 26.88 26.63 22.33
N VAL A 505 26.44 27.02 23.52
CA VAL A 505 26.12 28.41 23.86
C VAL A 505 27.31 28.96 24.65
N PHE A 506 27.97 29.98 24.11
CA PHE A 506 29.19 30.54 24.68
C PHE A 506 28.92 31.67 25.66
N ASP A 507 29.67 31.69 26.77
CA ASP A 507 29.74 32.85 27.66
C ASP A 507 30.62 33.98 27.08
N GLU A 508 30.63 35.15 27.74
CA GLU A 508 31.48 36.28 27.32
C GLU A 508 32.99 35.96 27.35
N ALA A 509 33.39 34.93 28.11
CA ALA A 509 34.77 34.46 28.22
C ALA A 509 35.15 33.42 27.14
N GLY A 510 34.19 32.97 26.33
CA GLY A 510 34.36 31.97 25.29
C GLY A 510 34.33 30.52 25.77
N ASN A 511 33.84 30.25 26.99
CA ASN A 511 33.58 28.90 27.48
C ASN A 511 32.16 28.46 27.10
N VAL A 512 31.95 27.15 26.98
CA VAL A 512 30.62 26.58 26.73
C VAL A 512 29.84 26.62 28.05
N GLY A 513 28.84 27.50 28.15
CA GLY A 513 28.00 27.64 29.34
C GLY A 513 26.72 26.80 29.30
N ALA A 514 26.29 26.39 28.11
CA ALA A 514 25.19 25.47 27.89
C ALA A 514 25.35 24.76 26.54
N VAL A 515 24.61 23.68 26.33
CA VAL A 515 24.45 23.06 25.01
C VAL A 515 22.98 23.13 24.60
N LEU A 516 22.72 23.67 23.42
CA LEU A 516 21.41 23.71 22.80
C LEU A 516 21.28 22.55 21.81
N GLU A 517 20.24 21.74 21.98
CA GLU A 517 19.77 20.81 20.96
C GLU A 517 18.62 21.42 20.19
N VAL A 518 18.63 21.24 18.87
CA VAL A 518 17.50 21.52 17.99
C VAL A 518 17.28 20.29 17.13
N GLY A 519 16.05 19.77 17.14
CA GLY A 519 15.75 18.52 16.47
C GLY A 519 14.34 18.42 15.88
N ALA A 520 14.12 17.30 15.19
CA ALA A 520 12.83 16.89 14.65
C ALA A 520 12.67 15.36 14.74
N ASN A 521 11.42 14.90 14.79
CA ASN A 521 11.10 13.48 14.73
C ASN A 521 11.47 12.89 13.35
N PHE A 522 12.25 11.81 13.33
CA PHE A 522 12.76 11.21 12.09
C PHE A 522 11.81 10.14 11.51
N ASP A 523 10.94 9.51 12.31
CA ASP A 523 10.10 8.41 11.84
C ASP A 523 9.11 8.84 10.74
N SER A 524 8.50 10.02 10.88
CA SER A 524 7.68 10.61 9.82
C SER A 524 8.48 10.83 8.53
N GLN A 525 9.70 11.36 8.64
CA GLN A 525 10.58 11.58 7.49
C GLN A 525 11.01 10.26 6.84
N ALA A 526 11.34 9.24 7.64
CA ALA A 526 11.74 7.92 7.17
C ALA A 526 10.60 7.21 6.42
N GLN A 527 9.36 7.36 6.89
CA GLN A 527 8.17 6.84 6.22
C GLN A 527 7.96 7.54 4.87
N GLN A 528 7.99 8.88 4.83
CA GLN A 528 7.88 9.65 3.59
C GLN A 528 8.98 9.28 2.58
N ASN A 529 10.22 9.13 3.04
CA ASN A 529 11.35 8.72 2.20
C ASN A 529 11.14 7.32 1.60
N ARG A 530 10.54 6.39 2.36
CA ARG A 530 10.27 5.02 1.91
C ARG A 530 9.14 4.98 0.88
N ASP A 531 8.05 5.69 1.14
CA ASP A 531 6.89 5.75 0.24
C ASP A 531 7.30 6.36 -1.10
N LEU A 532 8.01 7.49 -1.03
CA LEU A 532 8.57 8.15 -2.20
C LEU A 532 9.56 7.27 -2.98
N ALA A 533 10.42 6.52 -2.28
CA ALA A 533 11.31 5.57 -2.93
C ALA A 533 10.54 4.44 -3.64
N MET A 534 9.45 3.95 -3.06
CA MET A 534 8.59 2.93 -3.65
C MET A 534 7.86 3.45 -4.89
N ASP A 535 7.31 4.67 -4.81
CA ASP A 535 6.63 5.33 -5.93
C ASP A 535 7.58 5.60 -7.11
N VAL A 536 8.78 6.10 -6.83
CA VAL A 536 9.83 6.30 -7.84
C VAL A 536 10.23 4.97 -8.46
N ALA A 537 10.44 3.92 -7.66
CA ALA A 537 10.81 2.60 -8.17
C ALA A 537 9.72 2.01 -9.08
N MET A 538 8.46 2.06 -8.67
CA MET A 538 7.32 1.55 -9.44
C MET A 538 7.13 2.34 -10.74
N THR A 539 7.28 3.66 -10.70
CA THR A 539 7.25 4.55 -11.87
C THR A 539 8.37 4.22 -12.85
N VAL A 540 9.60 4.04 -12.37
CA VAL A 540 10.74 3.71 -13.23
C VAL A 540 10.56 2.34 -13.88
N VAL A 541 10.20 1.31 -13.14
CA VAL A 541 9.94 -0.04 -13.68
C VAL A 541 8.85 0.01 -14.76
N SER A 542 7.77 0.73 -14.49
CA SER A 542 6.66 0.91 -15.43
C SER A 542 7.13 1.60 -16.72
N MET A 543 7.91 2.68 -16.60
CA MET A 543 8.47 3.40 -17.74
C MET A 543 9.45 2.54 -18.55
N THR A 544 10.28 1.71 -17.89
CA THR A 544 11.17 0.75 -18.57
C THR A 544 10.38 -0.24 -19.42
N VAL A 545 9.30 -0.79 -18.87
CA VAL A 545 8.43 -1.74 -19.57
C VAL A 545 7.78 -1.07 -20.78
N VAL A 546 7.21 0.12 -20.60
CA VAL A 546 6.58 0.90 -21.68
C VAL A 546 7.59 1.19 -22.80
N LEU A 547 8.79 1.67 -22.45
CA LEU A 547 9.85 1.94 -23.40
C LEU A 547 10.28 0.68 -24.16
N LEU A 548 10.44 -0.44 -23.44
CA LEU A 548 10.78 -1.72 -24.05
C LEU A 548 9.73 -2.15 -25.08
N MET A 549 8.44 -2.05 -24.72
CA MET A 549 7.35 -2.41 -25.63
C MET A 549 7.32 -1.52 -26.87
N PHE A 550 7.55 -0.22 -26.74
CA PHE A 550 7.72 0.66 -27.89
C PHE A 550 8.89 0.26 -28.78
N ILE A 551 10.05 -0.07 -28.19
CA ILE A 551 11.20 -0.52 -28.98
C ILE A 551 10.88 -1.82 -29.70
N ILE A 552 10.16 -2.76 -29.07
CA ILE A 552 9.69 -4.00 -29.70
C ILE A 552 8.80 -3.69 -30.91
N GLU A 553 7.80 -2.82 -30.76
CA GLU A 553 6.90 -2.47 -31.87
C GLU A 553 7.63 -1.69 -32.98
N ALA A 554 8.60 -0.84 -32.64
CA ALA A 554 9.44 -0.14 -33.61
C ALA A 554 10.32 -1.11 -34.41
N ILE A 555 10.91 -2.11 -33.77
CA ILE A 555 11.69 -3.17 -34.44
C ILE A 555 10.78 -3.96 -35.40
N ILE A 556 9.58 -4.35 -34.96
CA ILE A 556 8.65 -5.12 -35.79
C ILE A 556 8.15 -4.28 -36.98
N TYR A 557 7.92 -2.98 -36.79
CA TYR A 557 7.59 -2.07 -37.87
C TYR A 557 8.74 -1.91 -38.88
N ALA A 558 9.98 -1.83 -38.42
CA ALA A 558 11.16 -1.80 -39.31
C ALA A 558 11.27 -3.09 -40.14
N GLU A 559 11.04 -4.26 -39.53
CA GLU A 559 11.00 -5.53 -40.27
C GLU A 559 9.87 -5.60 -41.30
N TYR A 560 8.72 -5.00 -40.99
CA TYR A 560 7.64 -4.84 -41.96
C TYR A 560 8.06 -4.00 -43.17
N GLN A 561 8.75 -2.87 -42.95
CA GLN A 561 9.25 -2.02 -44.04
C GLN A 561 10.26 -2.77 -44.92
N ASP A 562 11.18 -3.53 -44.32
CA ASP A 562 12.13 -4.37 -45.06
C ASP A 562 11.42 -5.43 -45.91
N LYS A 563 10.40 -6.10 -45.36
CA LYS A 563 9.59 -7.09 -46.11
C LYS A 563 8.85 -6.43 -47.27
N LYS A 564 8.20 -5.29 -47.03
CA LYS A 564 7.50 -4.53 -48.07
C LYS A 564 8.45 -4.11 -49.19
N SER A 565 9.64 -3.61 -48.86
CA SER A 565 10.65 -3.21 -49.84
C SER A 565 11.17 -4.38 -50.67
N ARG A 566 11.35 -5.57 -50.07
CA ARG A 566 11.80 -6.77 -50.80
C ARG A 566 10.72 -7.33 -51.73
N SER A 567 9.46 -7.27 -51.30
CA SER A 567 8.31 -7.73 -52.10
C SER A 567 7.90 -6.74 -53.19
N ALA A 568 8.38 -5.49 -53.17
CA ALA A 568 8.05 -4.47 -54.16
C ALA A 568 8.38 -4.90 -55.61
N ALA A 569 9.42 -5.71 -55.82
CA ALA A 569 9.80 -6.21 -57.15
C ALA A 569 8.86 -7.33 -57.68
N GLY A 570 8.14 -8.03 -56.80
CA GLY A 570 7.26 -9.17 -57.13
C GLY A 570 5.76 -8.90 -56.99
N GLY A 571 5.37 -7.67 -56.62
CA GLY A 571 4.02 -7.30 -56.23
C GLY A 571 3.81 -7.43 -54.72
N ILE A 572 3.26 -6.38 -54.09
CA ILE A 572 3.06 -6.34 -52.64
C ILE A 572 1.81 -7.15 -52.28
N PRO A 573 1.94 -8.21 -51.45
CA PRO A 573 0.79 -8.95 -50.95
C PRO A 573 -0.21 -8.03 -50.24
N THR A 574 -1.50 -8.32 -50.34
CA THR A 574 -2.56 -7.44 -49.80
C THR A 574 -2.39 -7.18 -48.29
N THR A 575 -1.96 -8.20 -47.55
CA THR A 575 -1.69 -8.13 -46.10
C THR A 575 -0.52 -7.21 -45.73
N LEU A 576 0.39 -6.96 -46.68
CA LEU A 576 1.57 -6.08 -46.55
C LEU A 576 1.34 -4.66 -47.08
N ARG A 577 0.14 -4.35 -47.58
CA ARG A 577 -0.20 -2.99 -48.03
C ARG A 577 -0.34 -2.00 -46.89
N PHE A 578 -0.69 -2.50 -45.70
CA PHE A 578 -0.83 -1.74 -44.47
C PHE A 578 -0.03 -2.41 -43.33
N PRO A 579 0.59 -1.63 -42.43
CA PRO A 579 1.25 -2.16 -41.24
C PRO A 579 0.21 -2.54 -40.17
N LEU A 580 -0.51 -3.65 -40.37
CA LEU A 580 -1.68 -4.04 -39.57
C LEU A 580 -1.42 -4.06 -38.06
N ARG A 581 -0.28 -4.61 -37.63
CA ARG A 581 0.11 -4.68 -36.22
C ARG A 581 0.32 -3.30 -35.62
N ALA A 582 1.07 -2.42 -36.30
CA ALA A 582 1.36 -1.07 -35.80
C ALA A 582 0.10 -0.20 -35.73
N MET A 583 -0.82 -0.36 -36.68
CA MET A 583 -2.11 0.33 -36.66
C MET A 583 -3.01 -0.15 -35.50
N ALA A 584 -3.11 -1.47 -35.29
CA ALA A 584 -3.84 -2.02 -34.15
C ALA A 584 -3.22 -1.55 -32.83
N PHE A 585 -1.89 -1.57 -32.74
CA PHE A 585 -1.15 -1.07 -31.58
C PHE A 585 -1.48 0.39 -31.28
N LEU A 586 -1.37 1.30 -32.26
CA LEU A 586 -1.62 2.73 -32.03
C LEU A 586 -3.07 3.05 -31.65
N ALA A 587 -4.04 2.37 -32.27
CA ALA A 587 -5.46 2.56 -31.95
C ALA A 587 -5.76 2.15 -30.50
N PHE A 588 -5.40 0.91 -30.12
CA PHE A 588 -5.64 0.42 -28.77
C PHE A 588 -4.74 1.04 -27.71
N LEU A 589 -3.55 1.50 -28.08
CA LEU A 589 -2.69 2.30 -27.19
C LEU A 589 -3.40 3.58 -26.78
N ALA A 590 -3.91 4.35 -27.74
CA ALA A 590 -4.62 5.57 -27.43
C ALA A 590 -5.89 5.27 -26.63
N ASP A 591 -6.67 4.27 -27.05
CA ASP A 591 -7.94 3.92 -26.40
C ASP A 591 -7.76 3.55 -24.92
N CYS A 592 -6.75 2.74 -24.59
CA CYS A 592 -6.50 2.28 -23.23
C CYS A 592 -5.72 3.27 -22.34
N MET A 593 -5.25 4.41 -22.87
CA MET A 593 -4.62 5.45 -22.04
C MET A 593 -5.58 6.05 -21.01
N GLN A 594 -6.88 5.98 -21.25
CA GLN A 594 -7.89 6.50 -20.35
C GLN A 594 -8.43 5.48 -19.33
N ASP A 595 -8.15 4.18 -19.52
CA ASP A 595 -8.65 3.10 -18.65
C ASP A 595 -8.43 3.33 -17.14
N PRO A 596 -7.28 3.89 -16.69
CA PRO A 596 -7.03 4.06 -15.26
C PRO A 596 -7.96 5.07 -14.58
N PHE A 597 -8.40 6.10 -15.31
CA PHE A 597 -9.09 7.25 -14.70
C PHE A 597 -10.49 7.50 -15.26
N VAL A 598 -10.87 6.91 -16.40
CA VAL A 598 -12.10 7.35 -17.10
C VAL A 598 -13.38 7.11 -16.32
N SER A 599 -13.44 6.03 -15.54
CA SER A 599 -14.58 5.74 -14.66
C SER A 599 -14.66 6.73 -13.49
N ILE A 600 -13.50 7.15 -12.97
CA ILE A 600 -13.37 8.16 -11.91
C ILE A 600 -13.78 9.53 -12.47
N LEU A 601 -13.18 9.95 -13.59
CA LEU A 601 -13.52 11.20 -14.27
C LEU A 601 -15.01 11.28 -14.66
N ALA A 602 -15.59 10.17 -15.12
CA ALA A 602 -17.03 10.12 -15.43
C ALA A 602 -17.88 10.28 -14.16
N ASN A 603 -17.45 9.73 -13.03
CA ASN A 603 -18.13 9.86 -11.74
C ASN A 603 -18.04 11.26 -11.15
N ASP A 604 -16.89 11.91 -11.31
CA ASP A 604 -16.64 13.27 -10.79
C ASP A 604 -17.37 14.33 -11.61
N LEU A 605 -17.41 14.17 -12.93
CA LEU A 605 -18.10 15.11 -13.82
C LEU A 605 -19.62 14.92 -13.83
N TYR A 606 -20.14 13.78 -13.39
CA TYR A 606 -21.55 13.45 -13.52
C TYR A 606 -22.40 14.11 -12.42
N GLU A 607 -23.29 15.00 -12.84
CA GLU A 607 -24.40 15.46 -12.02
C GLU A 607 -25.65 14.62 -12.34
N PRO A 608 -26.44 14.17 -11.33
CA PRO A 608 -27.65 13.37 -11.53
C PRO A 608 -28.65 14.02 -12.49
N LEU A 609 -28.68 13.53 -13.73
CA LEU A 609 -29.57 13.97 -14.79
C LEU A 609 -30.73 12.97 -14.92
N PHE A 610 -31.97 13.47 -15.00
CA PHE A 610 -33.17 12.66 -15.22
C PHE A 610 -33.42 11.54 -14.19
N GLY A 611 -32.92 11.69 -12.95
CA GLY A 611 -33.10 10.70 -11.88
C GLY A 611 -32.23 9.44 -12.03
N ILE A 612 -31.22 9.47 -12.91
CA ILE A 612 -30.22 8.40 -12.99
C ILE A 612 -29.24 8.56 -11.82
N PRO A 613 -29.01 7.49 -11.02
CA PRO A 613 -28.06 7.53 -9.90
C PRO A 613 -26.61 7.76 -10.36
N GLN A 614 -25.78 8.33 -9.48
CA GLN A 614 -24.39 8.67 -9.78
C GLN A 614 -23.58 7.47 -10.31
N SER A 615 -23.69 6.33 -9.62
CA SER A 615 -23.04 5.07 -10.01
C SER A 615 -23.52 4.51 -11.34
N VAL A 616 -24.70 4.89 -11.85
CA VAL A 616 -25.16 4.47 -13.19
C VAL A 616 -24.75 5.50 -14.23
N GLY A 617 -24.79 6.79 -13.90
CA GLY A 617 -24.35 7.88 -14.77
C GLY A 617 -22.87 7.73 -15.16
N ALA A 618 -22.00 7.46 -14.21
CA ALA A 618 -20.58 7.26 -14.44
C ALA A 618 -20.25 6.06 -15.38
N ALA A 619 -21.14 5.06 -15.46
CA ALA A 619 -20.98 3.93 -16.36
C ALA A 619 -21.33 4.23 -17.83
N LEU A 620 -22.17 5.24 -18.09
CA LEU A 620 -22.72 5.49 -19.43
C LEU A 620 -21.66 5.84 -20.49
N PRO A 621 -20.62 6.66 -20.23
CA PRO A 621 -19.61 6.96 -21.24
C PRO A 621 -18.85 5.71 -21.71
N LEU A 622 -18.51 4.79 -20.81
CA LEU A 622 -17.84 3.53 -21.14
C LEU A 622 -18.76 2.64 -22.00
N SER A 623 -20.01 2.46 -21.57
CA SER A 623 -21.01 1.69 -22.31
C SER A 623 -21.31 2.29 -23.69
N ALA A 624 -21.38 3.62 -23.80
CA ALA A 624 -21.62 4.31 -25.05
C ALA A 624 -20.51 4.03 -26.07
N GLN A 625 -19.24 4.10 -25.65
CA GLN A 625 -18.10 3.82 -26.53
C GLN A 625 -18.21 2.43 -27.17
N VAL A 626 -18.43 1.39 -26.37
CA VAL A 626 -18.54 0.00 -26.87
C VAL A 626 -19.78 -0.18 -27.77
N LEU A 627 -20.92 0.40 -27.37
CA LEU A 627 -22.15 0.36 -28.15
C LEU A 627 -21.96 0.98 -29.54
N PHE A 628 -21.38 2.17 -29.60
CA PHE A 628 -21.14 2.87 -30.86
C PHE A 628 -20.04 2.20 -31.70
N ALA A 629 -19.06 1.55 -31.08
CA ALA A 629 -18.10 0.70 -31.79
C ALA A 629 -18.79 -0.48 -32.47
N ALA A 630 -19.71 -1.15 -31.79
CA ALA A 630 -20.49 -2.25 -32.36
C ALA A 630 -21.39 -1.81 -33.52
N LEU A 631 -22.10 -0.68 -33.34
CA LEU A 631 -22.95 -0.09 -34.38
C LEU A 631 -22.12 0.34 -35.60
N SER A 632 -20.98 0.98 -35.37
CA SER A 632 -20.05 1.39 -36.42
C SER A 632 -19.50 0.19 -37.18
N ALA A 633 -19.06 -0.86 -36.49
CA ALA A 633 -18.54 -2.07 -37.12
C ALA A 633 -19.58 -2.70 -38.07
N PHE A 634 -20.86 -2.71 -37.68
CA PHE A 634 -21.95 -3.20 -38.53
C PHE A 634 -22.14 -2.36 -39.80
N VAL A 635 -22.12 -1.03 -39.68
CA VAL A 635 -22.27 -0.11 -40.82
C VAL A 635 -21.05 -0.17 -41.73
N CYS A 636 -19.85 -0.04 -41.17
CA CYS A 636 -18.58 0.01 -41.87
C CYS A 636 -18.28 -1.28 -42.64
N GLY A 637 -18.71 -2.45 -42.15
CA GLY A 637 -18.57 -3.71 -42.88
C GLY A 637 -19.27 -3.72 -44.24
N SER A 638 -20.28 -2.86 -44.44
CA SER A 638 -20.93 -2.68 -45.75
C SER A 638 -20.30 -1.60 -46.62
N VAL A 639 -19.78 -0.55 -45.98
CA VAL A 639 -19.22 0.64 -46.62
C VAL A 639 -17.78 0.40 -47.08
N VAL A 640 -16.98 -0.39 -46.34
CA VAL A 640 -15.58 -0.70 -46.70
C VAL A 640 -15.47 -1.33 -48.09
N ARG A 641 -16.46 -2.15 -48.47
CA ARG A 641 -16.58 -2.76 -49.81
C ARG A 641 -16.71 -1.74 -50.95
N ARG A 642 -17.27 -0.55 -50.67
CA ARG A 642 -17.51 0.51 -51.67
C ARG A 642 -16.47 1.63 -51.61
N ALA A 643 -16.02 1.97 -50.41
CA ALA A 643 -15.17 3.13 -50.16
C ALA A 643 -13.66 2.80 -50.25
N GLY A 644 -13.30 1.52 -50.17
CA GLY A 644 -11.92 1.08 -50.05
C GLY A 644 -11.42 1.15 -48.61
N VAL A 645 -10.48 0.27 -48.27
CA VAL A 645 -9.91 0.17 -46.92
C VAL A 645 -9.20 1.46 -46.53
N ARG A 646 -8.46 2.11 -47.45
CA ARG A 646 -7.67 3.30 -47.11
C ARG A 646 -8.53 4.42 -46.57
N ARG A 647 -9.62 4.74 -47.28
CA ARG A 647 -10.55 5.80 -46.88
C ARG A 647 -11.27 5.47 -45.58
N MET A 648 -11.61 4.20 -45.38
CA MET A 648 -12.27 3.76 -44.15
C MET A 648 -11.34 3.88 -42.95
N LEU A 649 -10.09 3.41 -43.05
CA LEU A 649 -9.07 3.57 -42.00
C LEU A 649 -8.84 5.04 -41.68
N SER A 650 -8.65 5.90 -42.69
CA SER A 650 -8.44 7.33 -42.46
C SER A 650 -9.65 8.00 -41.80
N CYS A 651 -10.86 7.64 -42.19
CA CYS A 651 -12.08 8.14 -41.54
C CYS A 651 -12.17 7.67 -40.08
N GLY A 652 -11.87 6.39 -39.82
CA GLY A 652 -11.85 5.82 -38.48
C GLY A 652 -10.89 6.56 -37.54
N PHE A 653 -9.62 6.72 -37.95
CA PHE A 653 -8.64 7.48 -37.16
C PHE A 653 -9.02 8.95 -36.98
N LEU A 654 -9.57 9.61 -38.01
CA LEU A 654 -10.05 11.00 -37.89
C LEU A 654 -11.19 11.14 -36.88
N MET A 655 -12.14 10.20 -36.90
CA MET A 655 -13.23 10.19 -35.93
C MET A 655 -12.70 9.95 -34.51
N GLU A 656 -11.80 8.98 -34.34
CA GLU A 656 -11.22 8.70 -33.03
C GLU A 656 -10.45 9.91 -32.48
N ILE A 657 -9.61 10.57 -33.29
CA ILE A 657 -8.94 11.83 -32.94
C ILE A 657 -9.95 12.89 -32.52
N ALA A 658 -11.04 13.08 -33.28
CA ALA A 658 -12.06 14.07 -32.95
C ALA A 658 -12.74 13.75 -31.61
N GLY A 659 -12.99 12.47 -31.32
CA GLY A 659 -13.52 12.01 -30.04
C GLY A 659 -12.57 12.30 -28.87
N PHE A 660 -11.28 11.96 -29.01
CA PHE A 660 -10.23 12.27 -28.03
C PHE A 660 -10.11 13.78 -27.76
N LEU A 661 -10.06 14.61 -28.80
CA LEU A 661 -10.03 16.07 -28.65
C LEU A 661 -11.30 16.60 -27.97
N THR A 662 -12.47 16.02 -28.26
CA THR A 662 -13.72 16.42 -27.61
C THR A 662 -13.68 16.11 -26.10
N CYS A 663 -13.20 14.92 -25.71
CA CYS A 663 -13.01 14.57 -24.31
C CYS A 663 -12.01 15.54 -23.62
N GLY A 664 -10.88 15.83 -24.25
CA GLY A 664 -9.83 16.68 -23.68
C GLY A 664 -10.21 18.16 -23.53
N ILE A 665 -10.99 18.72 -24.47
CA ILE A 665 -11.35 20.15 -24.51
C ILE A 665 -12.61 20.45 -23.69
N SER A 666 -13.59 19.54 -23.68
CA SER A 666 -14.93 19.86 -23.19
C SER A 666 -15.01 20.13 -21.69
N GLY A 667 -14.24 19.41 -20.86
CA GLY A 667 -14.24 19.54 -19.39
C GLY A 667 -15.60 19.30 -18.73
N GLN A 668 -16.54 18.64 -19.43
CA GLN A 668 -17.93 18.45 -18.98
C GLN A 668 -18.40 17.03 -19.29
N TYR A 669 -19.32 16.52 -18.48
CA TYR A 669 -19.86 15.16 -18.63
C TYR A 669 -20.46 14.88 -20.02
N LEU A 670 -21.26 15.80 -20.56
CA LEU A 670 -21.84 15.63 -21.90
C LEU A 670 -20.77 15.60 -22.99
N GLY A 671 -19.70 16.37 -22.83
CA GLY A 671 -18.57 16.35 -23.74
C GLY A 671 -17.81 15.03 -23.68
N LEU A 672 -17.62 14.45 -22.48
CA LEU A 672 -17.06 13.11 -22.30
C LEU A 672 -17.95 12.04 -22.96
N LEU A 673 -19.28 12.07 -22.73
CA LEU A 673 -20.22 11.10 -23.30
C LEU A 673 -20.25 11.15 -24.84
N VAL A 674 -20.30 12.34 -25.42
CA VAL A 674 -20.28 12.53 -26.88
C VAL A 674 -18.91 12.13 -27.44
N GLY A 675 -17.82 12.57 -26.81
CA GLY A 675 -16.46 12.23 -27.23
C GLY A 675 -16.24 10.72 -27.24
N LYS A 676 -16.64 10.01 -26.17
CA LYS A 676 -16.61 8.54 -26.05
C LYS A 676 -17.42 7.83 -27.12
N SER A 677 -18.61 8.34 -27.42
CA SER A 677 -19.44 7.81 -28.51
C SER A 677 -18.72 7.92 -29.86
N VAL A 678 -18.08 9.06 -30.12
CA VAL A 678 -17.31 9.30 -31.35
C VAL A 678 -16.05 8.43 -31.42
N ILE A 679 -15.32 8.26 -30.30
CA ILE A 679 -14.20 7.29 -30.18
C ILE A 679 -14.68 5.90 -30.58
N GLY A 680 -15.81 5.45 -30.03
CA GLY A 680 -16.43 4.17 -30.37
C GLY A 680 -16.64 4.01 -31.88
N ILE A 681 -17.23 5.02 -32.53
CA ILE A 681 -17.45 4.96 -33.99
C ILE A 681 -16.12 4.81 -34.75
N GLY A 682 -15.09 5.56 -34.36
CA GLY A 682 -13.74 5.48 -34.95
C GLY A 682 -13.12 4.09 -34.78
N ALA A 683 -13.08 3.58 -33.55
CA ALA A 683 -12.53 2.28 -33.20
C ALA A 683 -13.20 1.13 -33.98
N GLY A 684 -14.54 1.16 -34.10
CA GLY A 684 -15.30 0.18 -34.88
C GLY A 684 -14.93 0.19 -36.37
N ALA A 685 -14.71 1.36 -36.96
CA ALA A 685 -14.32 1.50 -38.35
C ALA A 685 -12.88 1.01 -38.61
N ILE A 686 -11.95 1.30 -37.68
CA ILE A 686 -10.56 0.83 -37.75
C ILE A 686 -10.51 -0.69 -37.65
N LEU A 687 -11.13 -1.28 -36.64
CA LEU A 687 -11.08 -2.71 -36.38
C LEU A 687 -11.63 -3.52 -37.57
N VAL A 688 -12.77 -3.10 -38.12
CA VAL A 688 -13.35 -3.74 -39.32
C VAL A 688 -12.40 -3.65 -40.52
N SER A 689 -11.77 -2.50 -40.71
CA SER A 689 -10.85 -2.28 -41.82
C SER A 689 -9.60 -3.15 -41.68
N LEU A 690 -8.98 -3.21 -40.50
CA LEU A 690 -7.81 -4.06 -40.23
C LEU A 690 -8.14 -5.54 -40.42
N ASN A 691 -9.28 -6.00 -39.92
CA ASN A 691 -9.73 -7.38 -40.08
C ASN A 691 -10.06 -7.72 -41.55
N SER A 692 -10.59 -6.76 -42.32
CA SER A 692 -10.84 -6.97 -43.76
C SER A 692 -9.54 -7.18 -44.56
N VAL A 693 -8.48 -6.45 -44.21
CA VAL A 693 -7.16 -6.66 -44.82
C VAL A 693 -6.54 -7.97 -44.33
N ALA A 694 -6.68 -8.30 -43.05
CA ALA A 694 -6.19 -9.57 -42.52
C ALA A 694 -6.85 -10.78 -43.19
N ALA A 695 -8.15 -10.70 -43.49
CA ALA A 695 -8.91 -11.72 -44.20
C ALA A 695 -8.57 -11.86 -45.69
N SER A 696 -7.78 -10.94 -46.26
CA SER A 696 -7.45 -10.89 -47.68
C SER A 696 -6.14 -11.61 -48.07
N GLY A 697 -5.58 -12.42 -47.16
CA GLY A 697 -4.39 -13.23 -47.43
C GLY A 697 -4.57 -14.16 -48.62
N ALA A 698 -3.48 -14.40 -49.37
CA ALA A 698 -3.52 -15.24 -50.56
C ALA A 698 -3.79 -16.72 -50.21
N ASP A 699 -3.35 -17.15 -49.03
CA ASP A 699 -3.57 -18.47 -48.46
C ASP A 699 -3.99 -18.40 -46.98
N GLU A 700 -4.31 -19.56 -46.42
CA GLU A 700 -4.76 -19.71 -45.04
C GLU A 700 -3.64 -19.35 -44.04
N GLU A 701 -2.37 -19.54 -44.42
CA GLU A 701 -1.22 -19.22 -43.59
C GLU A 701 -1.00 -17.70 -43.48
N GLU A 702 -1.05 -16.97 -44.59
CA GLU A 702 -0.92 -15.52 -44.66
C GLU A 702 -2.09 -14.83 -43.93
N THR A 703 -3.30 -15.35 -44.11
CA THR A 703 -4.50 -14.88 -43.40
C THR A 703 -4.36 -15.05 -41.89
N SER A 704 -3.96 -16.25 -41.44
CA SER A 704 -3.73 -16.56 -40.02
C SER A 704 -2.61 -15.70 -39.41
N ALA A 705 -1.52 -15.48 -40.14
CA ALA A 705 -0.42 -14.62 -39.73
C ALA A 705 -0.88 -13.15 -39.57
N ALA A 706 -1.70 -12.64 -40.48
CA ALA A 706 -2.23 -11.28 -40.43
C ALA A 706 -3.18 -11.07 -39.23
N PHE A 707 -4.09 -12.01 -38.95
CA PHE A 707 -4.94 -11.96 -37.75
C PHE A 707 -4.12 -12.03 -36.47
N THR A 708 -3.09 -12.88 -36.45
CA THR A 708 -2.16 -12.96 -35.32
C THR A 708 -1.44 -11.63 -35.11
N ALA A 709 -1.05 -10.94 -36.19
CA ALA A 709 -0.40 -9.64 -36.12
C ALA A 709 -1.34 -8.55 -35.55
N VAL A 710 -2.60 -8.50 -36.00
CA VAL A 710 -3.62 -7.55 -35.47
C VAL A 710 -3.87 -7.80 -33.98
N ASN A 711 -4.07 -9.05 -33.58
CA ASN A 711 -4.31 -9.41 -32.18
C ASN A 711 -3.09 -9.11 -31.29
N ALA A 712 -1.87 -9.38 -31.78
CA ALA A 712 -0.65 -9.06 -31.04
C ALA A 712 -0.46 -7.54 -30.87
N GLY A 713 -0.76 -6.76 -31.91
CA GLY A 713 -0.76 -5.30 -31.84
C GLY A 713 -1.79 -4.77 -30.84
N THR A 714 -3.01 -5.32 -30.85
CA THR A 714 -4.10 -4.97 -29.93
C THR A 714 -3.69 -5.19 -28.47
N LEU A 715 -3.20 -6.40 -28.13
CA LEU A 715 -2.78 -6.72 -26.76
C LEU A 715 -1.60 -5.87 -26.27
N SER A 716 -0.63 -5.62 -27.16
CA SER A 716 0.51 -4.73 -26.90
C SER A 716 0.02 -3.29 -26.66
N GLY A 717 -0.92 -2.81 -27.47
CA GLY A 717 -1.53 -1.49 -27.35
C GLY A 717 -2.26 -1.31 -26.02
N ILE A 718 -3.13 -2.25 -25.65
CA ILE A 718 -3.88 -2.22 -24.37
C ILE A 718 -2.92 -2.07 -23.17
N THR A 719 -1.85 -2.88 -23.16
CA THR A 719 -0.90 -2.90 -22.05
C THR A 719 -0.09 -1.61 -21.97
N VAL A 720 0.44 -1.15 -23.09
CA VAL A 720 1.25 0.07 -23.16
C VAL A 720 0.42 1.32 -22.92
N GLY A 721 -0.82 1.35 -23.43
CA GLY A 721 -1.76 2.47 -23.28
C GLY A 721 -1.99 2.81 -21.82
N ALA A 722 -2.37 1.83 -21.00
CA ALA A 722 -2.60 2.04 -19.57
C ALA A 722 -1.36 2.61 -18.85
N GLY A 723 -0.16 2.10 -19.18
CA GLY A 723 1.09 2.59 -18.58
C GLY A 723 1.50 4.00 -19.02
N ILE A 724 1.31 4.37 -20.29
CA ILE A 724 1.58 5.75 -20.74
C ILE A 724 0.56 6.70 -20.13
N GLY A 725 -0.72 6.31 -20.13
CA GLY A 725 -1.81 7.09 -19.57
C GLY A 725 -1.53 7.45 -18.11
N SER A 726 -1.06 6.48 -17.33
CA SER A 726 -0.71 6.68 -15.92
C SER A 726 0.50 7.59 -15.71
N ILE A 727 1.56 7.42 -16.51
CA ILE A 727 2.76 8.28 -16.44
C ILE A 727 2.41 9.74 -16.79
N ILE A 728 1.62 9.97 -17.83
CA ILE A 728 1.23 11.33 -18.23
C ILE A 728 0.31 11.96 -17.19
N LEU A 729 -0.62 11.18 -16.62
CA LEU A 729 -1.53 11.66 -15.59
C LEU A 729 -0.79 12.03 -14.31
N GLY A 730 0.19 11.23 -13.88
CA GLY A 730 1.02 11.53 -12.72
C GLY A 730 1.89 12.78 -12.86
N LEU A 731 2.12 13.27 -14.09
CA LEU A 731 2.90 14.48 -14.37
C LEU A 731 2.04 15.70 -14.71
N SER A 732 0.75 15.53 -15.00
CA SER A 732 -0.11 16.57 -15.58
C SER A 732 -1.58 16.36 -15.23
N ASN A 733 -2.48 16.47 -16.20
CA ASN A 733 -3.93 16.30 -16.01
C ASN A 733 -4.51 15.37 -17.08
N PHE A 734 -5.77 14.97 -16.89
CA PHE A 734 -6.47 14.07 -17.81
C PHE A 734 -6.57 14.63 -19.24
N SER A 735 -6.70 15.95 -19.42
CA SER A 735 -6.75 16.58 -20.75
C SER A 735 -5.47 16.34 -21.53
N THR A 736 -4.29 16.39 -20.88
CA THR A 736 -3.00 16.07 -21.49
C THR A 736 -2.95 14.62 -21.99
N VAL A 737 -3.56 13.68 -21.26
CA VAL A 737 -3.66 12.27 -21.69
C VAL A 737 -4.49 12.16 -22.98
N TYR A 738 -5.63 12.85 -23.06
CA TYR A 738 -6.45 12.88 -24.28
C TYR A 738 -5.71 13.49 -25.48
N TYR A 739 -4.96 14.58 -25.28
CA TYR A 739 -4.14 15.18 -26.34
C TYR A 739 -3.01 14.26 -26.80
N ALA A 740 -2.37 13.55 -25.88
CA ALA A 740 -1.35 12.56 -26.21
C ALA A 740 -1.94 11.38 -27.00
N GLY A 741 -3.11 10.88 -26.61
CA GLY A 741 -3.86 9.86 -27.38
C GLY A 741 -4.15 10.31 -28.81
N ALA A 742 -4.63 11.55 -28.99
CA ALA A 742 -4.84 12.13 -30.32
C ALA A 742 -3.55 12.22 -31.16
N ALA A 743 -2.40 12.51 -30.54
CA ALA A 743 -1.10 12.53 -31.22
C ALA A 743 -0.66 11.13 -31.70
N PHE A 744 -0.85 10.09 -30.88
CA PHE A 744 -0.58 8.70 -31.30
C PHE A 744 -1.50 8.26 -32.44
N LEU A 745 -2.79 8.60 -32.35
CA LEU A 745 -3.75 8.33 -33.43
C LEU A 745 -3.41 9.09 -34.71
N ALA A 746 -2.82 10.29 -34.63
CA ALA A 746 -2.35 11.03 -35.81
C ALA A 746 -1.22 10.28 -36.54
N VAL A 747 -0.34 9.57 -35.82
CA VAL A 747 0.64 8.66 -36.44
C VAL A 747 -0.09 7.51 -37.15
N GLY A 748 -1.12 6.92 -36.52
CA GLY A 748 -1.96 5.89 -37.15
C GLY A 748 -2.65 6.38 -38.43
N LEU A 749 -3.18 7.59 -38.41
CA LEU A 749 -3.77 8.27 -39.56
C LEU A 749 -2.75 8.46 -40.70
N LEU A 750 -1.53 8.90 -40.38
CA LEU A 750 -0.46 9.03 -41.38
C LEU A 750 -0.14 7.67 -42.01
N LEU A 751 0.03 6.62 -41.20
CA LEU A 751 0.25 5.26 -41.71
C LEU A 751 -0.90 4.78 -42.61
N ALA A 752 -2.15 5.15 -42.29
CA ALA A 752 -3.31 4.82 -43.10
C ALA A 752 -3.29 5.55 -44.45
N LEU A 753 -2.94 6.84 -44.46
CA LEU A 753 -2.86 7.65 -45.69
C LEU A 753 -1.79 7.15 -46.67
N PHE A 754 -0.65 6.66 -46.15
CA PHE A 754 0.44 6.08 -46.95
C PHE A 754 0.23 4.61 -47.36
N GLY A 755 -0.87 3.99 -46.92
CA GLY A 755 -1.22 2.63 -47.31
C GLY A 755 -1.76 2.54 -48.75
N GLU A 756 -1.53 1.39 -49.39
CA GLU A 756 -2.04 1.13 -50.74
C GLU A 756 -3.48 0.62 -50.69
N ASP A 757 -4.38 1.32 -51.39
CA ASP A 757 -5.81 1.06 -51.27
C ASP A 757 -6.18 -0.36 -51.72
N TYR A 758 -7.10 -0.97 -50.96
CA TYR A 758 -7.61 -2.32 -51.20
C TYR A 758 -9.14 -2.26 -51.21
N HIS A 759 -9.73 -2.93 -52.20
CA HIS A 759 -11.18 -3.12 -52.28
C HIS A 759 -11.48 -4.59 -52.08
N GLU A 760 -12.30 -4.87 -51.07
CA GLU A 760 -12.71 -6.22 -50.72
C GLU A 760 -13.55 -6.83 -51.87
N PRO A 761 -13.18 -8.01 -52.40
CA PRO A 761 -13.94 -8.66 -53.47
C PRO A 761 -15.29 -9.15 -52.95
N VAL A 762 -16.34 -9.07 -53.79
CA VAL A 762 -17.70 -9.51 -53.44
C VAL A 762 -17.72 -11.04 -53.33
N GLN A 763 -17.53 -11.58 -52.13
CA GLN A 763 -17.71 -13.02 -51.90
C GLN A 763 -19.19 -13.42 -51.98
N ALA A 764 -19.45 -14.55 -52.65
CA ALA A 764 -20.77 -15.16 -52.69
C ALA A 764 -21.19 -15.59 -51.28
N ARG A 765 -22.33 -15.09 -50.80
CA ARG A 765 -22.91 -15.46 -49.50
C ARG A 765 -22.97 -16.98 -49.37
N GLU A 766 -22.18 -17.56 -48.48
CA GLU A 766 -22.38 -18.94 -48.03
C GLU A 766 -23.81 -19.10 -47.52
N ARG A 767 -24.58 -20.01 -48.12
CA ARG A 767 -25.94 -20.36 -47.68
C ARG A 767 -25.82 -21.46 -46.62
N GLY A 768 -25.88 -21.09 -45.35
CA GLY A 768 -26.02 -22.03 -44.24
C GLY A 768 -27.29 -22.88 -44.38
N SER A 769 -27.22 -24.12 -43.88
CA SER A 769 -28.31 -25.11 -43.96
C SER A 769 -29.46 -24.87 -42.96
N ILE A 770 -29.22 -24.02 -41.94
CA ILE A 770 -30.20 -23.67 -40.91
C ILE A 770 -30.41 -22.15 -40.82
N THR A 771 -31.58 -21.73 -40.35
CA THR A 771 -31.95 -20.32 -40.15
C THR A 771 -31.43 -19.78 -38.81
N VAL A 772 -31.28 -18.46 -38.68
CA VAL A 772 -30.76 -17.78 -37.48
C VAL A 772 -31.54 -18.15 -36.22
N PHE A 773 -32.88 -18.21 -36.31
CA PHE A 773 -33.74 -18.60 -35.19
C PHE A 773 -33.50 -20.05 -34.75
N ARG A 774 -33.34 -21.00 -35.69
CA ARG A 774 -33.09 -22.41 -35.35
C ARG A 774 -31.68 -22.63 -34.80
N PHE A 775 -30.73 -21.79 -35.21
CA PHE A 775 -29.38 -21.74 -34.66
C PHE A 775 -29.37 -21.21 -33.22
N LEU A 776 -29.98 -20.04 -32.98
CA LEU A 776 -30.09 -19.43 -31.66
C LEU A 776 -30.92 -20.27 -30.69
N ALA A 777 -31.98 -20.92 -31.16
CA ALA A 777 -32.80 -21.81 -30.32
C ALA A 777 -32.10 -23.15 -29.98
N SER A 778 -30.92 -23.41 -30.55
CA SER A 778 -30.18 -24.63 -30.21
C SER A 778 -29.66 -24.54 -28.78
N ARG A 779 -30.00 -25.53 -27.96
CA ARG A 779 -29.68 -25.58 -26.52
C ARG A 779 -28.21 -25.28 -26.22
N ARG A 780 -27.28 -25.81 -27.01
CA ARG A 780 -25.83 -25.63 -26.82
C ARG A 780 -25.38 -24.19 -27.11
N VAL A 781 -25.88 -23.59 -28.19
CA VAL A 781 -25.51 -22.21 -28.58
C VAL A 781 -26.11 -21.19 -27.62
N TRP A 782 -27.42 -21.29 -27.34
CA TRP A 782 -28.09 -20.34 -26.43
C TRP A 782 -27.50 -20.39 -25.01
N SER A 783 -27.28 -21.60 -24.49
CA SER A 783 -26.72 -21.76 -23.14
C SER A 783 -25.30 -21.21 -23.05
N PHE A 784 -24.47 -21.37 -24.09
CA PHE A 784 -23.14 -20.77 -24.12
C PHE A 784 -23.21 -19.23 -24.17
N LEU A 785 -24.00 -18.65 -25.07
CA LEU A 785 -24.05 -17.21 -25.27
C LEU A 785 -24.56 -16.47 -24.02
N LEU A 786 -25.66 -16.94 -23.41
CA LEU A 786 -26.27 -16.24 -22.27
C LEU A 786 -25.73 -16.65 -20.90
N LEU A 787 -25.36 -17.92 -20.70
CA LEU A 787 -24.97 -18.41 -19.37
C LEU A 787 -23.46 -18.47 -19.15
N MET A 788 -22.67 -18.20 -20.20
CA MET A 788 -21.21 -18.26 -20.11
C MET A 788 -20.51 -17.05 -20.73
N LEU A 789 -20.81 -16.70 -21.99
CA LEU A 789 -20.18 -15.55 -22.67
C LEU A 789 -20.63 -14.22 -22.03
N MET A 790 -21.94 -13.94 -21.97
CA MET A 790 -22.45 -12.69 -21.36
C MET A 790 -21.98 -12.48 -19.90
N PRO A 791 -22.08 -13.47 -19.00
CA PRO A 791 -21.62 -13.31 -17.61
C PRO A 791 -20.11 -13.06 -17.51
N PHE A 792 -19.32 -13.72 -18.35
CA PHE A 792 -17.87 -13.50 -18.40
C PHE A 792 -17.53 -12.07 -18.80
N LEU A 793 -18.22 -11.51 -19.79
CA LEU A 793 -17.98 -10.14 -20.27
C LEU A 793 -18.44 -9.09 -19.25
N ILE A 794 -19.58 -9.33 -18.60
CA ILE A 794 -20.04 -8.47 -17.49
C ILE A 794 -19.01 -8.50 -16.36
N ALA A 795 -18.41 -9.66 -16.06
CA ALA A 795 -17.41 -9.77 -15.00
C ALA A 795 -16.12 -8.99 -15.29
N ILE A 796 -15.80 -8.66 -16.54
CA ILE A 796 -14.65 -7.82 -16.90
C ILE A 796 -14.81 -6.40 -16.33
N SER A 797 -16.04 -5.92 -16.17
CA SER A 797 -16.34 -4.61 -15.58
C SER A 797 -15.95 -4.49 -14.10
N TYR A 798 -15.60 -5.60 -13.44
CA TYR A 798 -14.89 -5.56 -12.15
C TYR A 798 -13.61 -4.72 -12.26
N ARG A 799 -12.81 -4.98 -13.31
CA ARG A 799 -11.60 -4.22 -13.61
C ARG A 799 -11.96 -2.87 -14.19
N GLU A 800 -12.76 -2.80 -15.24
CA GLU A 800 -12.91 -1.54 -15.99
C GLU A 800 -13.73 -0.45 -15.28
N TYR A 801 -14.58 -0.83 -14.32
CA TYR A 801 -15.50 0.10 -13.67
C TYR A 801 -15.38 0.11 -12.15
N PHE A 802 -15.54 -1.05 -11.50
CA PHE A 802 -15.54 -1.13 -10.04
C PHE A 802 -14.19 -0.79 -9.42
N PHE A 803 -13.10 -1.40 -9.90
CA PHE A 803 -11.81 -1.28 -9.25
C PHE A 803 -11.27 0.16 -9.21
N PRO A 804 -11.30 0.96 -10.30
CA PRO A 804 -10.84 2.35 -10.26
C PRO A 804 -11.62 3.20 -9.27
N LEU A 805 -12.94 3.05 -9.23
CA LEU A 805 -13.81 3.80 -8.31
C LEU A 805 -13.49 3.45 -6.86
N TYR A 806 -13.41 2.15 -6.55
CA TYR A 806 -13.09 1.69 -5.21
C TYR A 806 -11.67 2.07 -4.78
N ALA A 807 -10.69 1.94 -5.68
CA ALA A 807 -9.30 2.27 -5.41
C ALA A 807 -9.12 3.77 -5.12
N ALA A 808 -9.77 4.64 -5.91
CA ALA A 808 -9.72 6.09 -5.71
C ALA A 808 -10.38 6.51 -4.40
N GLU A 809 -11.52 5.92 -4.02
CA GLU A 809 -12.14 6.18 -2.72
C GLU A 809 -11.26 5.74 -1.53
N MET A 810 -10.40 4.73 -1.73
CA MET A 810 -9.41 4.28 -0.74
C MET A 810 -8.10 5.08 -0.79
N GLY A 811 -8.05 6.19 -1.54
CA GLY A 811 -6.90 7.09 -1.62
C GLY A 811 -5.79 6.64 -2.58
N ILE A 812 -6.00 5.59 -3.38
CA ILE A 812 -5.02 5.19 -4.40
C ILE A 812 -5.09 6.14 -5.59
N THR A 813 -3.93 6.68 -5.99
CA THR A 813 -3.84 7.60 -7.12
C THR A 813 -4.17 6.92 -8.45
N GLU A 814 -4.68 7.68 -9.42
CA GLU A 814 -4.98 7.14 -10.76
C GLU A 814 -3.73 6.69 -11.51
N ALA A 815 -2.57 7.26 -11.16
CA ALA A 815 -1.28 6.83 -11.67
C ALA A 815 -0.97 5.40 -11.22
N ASP A 816 -1.19 5.06 -9.94
CA ASP A 816 -0.94 3.73 -9.40
C ASP A 816 -1.91 2.70 -9.97
N ILE A 817 -3.18 3.05 -10.13
CA ILE A 817 -4.19 2.21 -10.81
C ILE A 817 -3.70 1.84 -12.21
N GLY A 818 -3.14 2.79 -12.95
CA GLY A 818 -2.64 2.53 -14.29
C GLY A 818 -1.35 1.70 -14.32
N GLN A 819 -0.48 1.82 -13.31
CA GLN A 819 0.67 0.91 -13.15
C GLN A 819 0.23 -0.52 -12.82
N ILE A 820 -0.81 -0.69 -12.00
CA ILE A 820 -1.44 -2.00 -11.74
C ILE A 820 -1.98 -2.59 -13.05
N TYR A 821 -2.61 -1.78 -13.90
CA TYR A 821 -3.12 -2.23 -15.21
C TYR A 821 -2.00 -2.59 -16.20
N LEU A 822 -0.89 -1.87 -16.18
CA LEU A 822 0.30 -2.23 -16.94
C LEU A 822 0.78 -3.63 -16.53
N LEU A 823 0.87 -3.92 -15.22
CA LEU A 823 1.25 -5.24 -14.71
C LEU A 823 0.24 -6.32 -15.11
N CYS A 824 -1.06 -6.02 -15.05
CA CYS A 824 -2.12 -6.90 -15.52
C CYS A 824 -1.99 -7.22 -17.01
N GLY A 825 -1.71 -6.22 -17.84
CA GLY A 825 -1.49 -6.38 -19.28
C GLY A 825 -0.29 -7.27 -19.60
N LEU A 826 0.82 -7.10 -18.86
CA LEU A 826 1.99 -7.99 -18.98
C LEU A 826 1.64 -9.45 -18.67
N LEU A 827 0.86 -9.70 -17.62
CA LEU A 827 0.37 -11.04 -17.30
C LEU A 827 -0.45 -11.59 -18.47
N VAL A 828 -1.37 -10.81 -19.04
CA VAL A 828 -2.18 -11.24 -20.18
C VAL A 828 -1.32 -11.60 -21.39
N ILE A 829 -0.36 -10.75 -21.77
CA ILE A 829 0.50 -10.95 -22.95
C ILE A 829 1.38 -12.20 -22.80
N TYR A 830 2.09 -12.33 -21.69
CA TYR A 830 3.11 -13.37 -21.53
C TYR A 830 2.54 -14.70 -21.03
N LEU A 831 1.55 -14.65 -20.13
CA LEU A 831 0.97 -15.85 -19.52
C LEU A 831 -0.15 -16.45 -20.39
N GLY A 832 -0.91 -15.61 -21.11
CA GLY A 832 -2.09 -16.01 -21.89
C GLY A 832 -1.85 -17.14 -22.89
N PRO A 833 -0.87 -17.03 -23.82
CA PRO A 833 -0.60 -18.08 -24.81
C PRO A 833 -0.17 -19.41 -24.17
N VAL A 834 0.58 -19.35 -23.07
CA VAL A 834 1.08 -20.53 -22.35
C VAL A 834 -0.05 -21.24 -21.62
N LEU A 835 -0.89 -20.49 -20.91
CA LEU A 835 -2.05 -21.03 -20.19
C LEU A 835 -3.09 -21.59 -21.15
N THR A 836 -3.42 -20.85 -22.20
CA THR A 836 -4.39 -21.28 -23.23
C THR A 836 -4.02 -22.64 -23.80
N LYS A 837 -2.77 -22.78 -24.28
CA LYS A 837 -2.31 -24.04 -24.89
C LYS A 837 -2.29 -25.19 -23.89
N THR A 838 -1.79 -24.93 -22.68
CA THR A 838 -1.66 -25.95 -21.63
C THR A 838 -3.02 -26.42 -21.12
N LEU A 839 -3.91 -25.48 -20.77
CA LEU A 839 -5.22 -25.78 -20.19
C LEU A 839 -6.16 -26.42 -21.21
N ILE A 840 -6.20 -25.92 -22.46
CA ILE A 840 -7.02 -26.57 -23.51
C ILE A 840 -6.50 -27.98 -23.79
N GLY A 841 -5.19 -28.20 -23.79
CA GLY A 841 -4.59 -29.51 -23.99
C GLY A 841 -4.88 -30.51 -22.85
N LEU A 842 -5.04 -30.03 -21.61
CA LEU A 842 -5.29 -30.86 -20.43
C LEU A 842 -6.78 -31.11 -20.16
N LEU A 843 -7.61 -30.07 -20.29
CA LEU A 843 -9.02 -30.07 -19.84
C LEU A 843 -10.02 -30.07 -21.01
N GLY A 844 -9.57 -29.70 -22.21
CA GLY A 844 -10.44 -29.44 -23.36
C GLY A 844 -11.16 -28.08 -23.27
N GLY A 845 -11.55 -27.53 -24.42
CA GLY A 845 -12.09 -26.17 -24.53
C GLY A 845 -13.23 -25.85 -23.55
N LYS A 846 -14.23 -26.74 -23.42
CA LYS A 846 -15.37 -26.55 -22.51
C LYS A 846 -14.93 -26.28 -21.07
N TRP A 847 -14.07 -27.15 -20.52
CA TRP A 847 -13.67 -27.07 -19.12
C TRP A 847 -12.67 -25.94 -18.88
N THR A 848 -11.81 -25.64 -19.85
CA THR A 848 -10.97 -24.44 -19.79
C THR A 848 -11.82 -23.18 -19.64
N THR A 849 -12.92 -23.08 -20.37
CA THR A 849 -13.81 -21.93 -20.25
C THR A 849 -14.56 -21.88 -18.91
N VAL A 850 -14.96 -23.03 -18.37
CA VAL A 850 -15.54 -23.12 -17.03
C VAL A 850 -14.54 -22.67 -15.97
N VAL A 851 -13.27 -23.06 -16.09
CA VAL A 851 -12.20 -22.62 -15.18
C VAL A 851 -11.97 -21.11 -15.27
N ALA A 852 -11.95 -20.53 -16.48
CA ALA A 852 -11.85 -19.08 -16.65
C ALA A 852 -13.00 -18.35 -15.94
N SER A 853 -14.24 -18.79 -16.17
CA SER A 853 -15.43 -18.19 -15.56
C SER A 853 -15.46 -18.36 -14.04
N GLY A 854 -15.03 -19.53 -13.54
CA GLY A 854 -14.88 -19.79 -12.11
C GLY A 854 -13.85 -18.88 -11.45
N LEU A 855 -12.73 -18.59 -12.12
CA LEU A 855 -11.70 -17.69 -11.61
C LEU A 855 -12.22 -16.24 -11.52
N MET A 856 -13.02 -15.78 -12.50
CA MET A 856 -13.70 -14.48 -12.43
C MET A 856 -14.66 -14.39 -11.24
N ILE A 857 -15.42 -15.47 -10.98
CA ILE A 857 -16.35 -15.54 -9.84
C ILE A 857 -15.57 -15.52 -8.52
N ILE A 858 -14.48 -16.28 -8.41
CA ILE A 858 -13.61 -16.27 -7.22
C ILE A 858 -13.05 -14.86 -6.98
N ALA A 859 -12.57 -14.19 -8.02
CA ALA A 859 -12.09 -12.81 -7.92
C ALA A 859 -13.15 -11.86 -7.37
N THR A 860 -14.39 -11.97 -7.88
CA THR A 860 -15.52 -11.13 -7.46
C THR A 860 -15.95 -11.45 -6.01
N LEU A 861 -16.07 -12.73 -5.66
CA LEU A 861 -16.50 -13.16 -4.33
C LEU A 861 -15.43 -12.94 -3.25
N LEU A 862 -14.14 -12.98 -3.60
CA LEU A 862 -13.04 -12.70 -2.68
C LEU A 862 -13.22 -11.32 -2.02
N PHE A 863 -13.47 -10.29 -2.82
CA PHE A 863 -13.76 -8.95 -2.31
C PHE A 863 -15.07 -8.90 -1.51
N ALA A 864 -16.11 -9.63 -1.93
CA ALA A 864 -17.39 -9.63 -1.22
C ALA A 864 -17.28 -10.17 0.22
N PHE A 865 -16.43 -11.18 0.45
CA PHE A 865 -16.20 -11.76 1.79
C PHE A 865 -15.12 -11.03 2.59
N VAL A 866 -14.13 -10.45 1.91
CA VAL A 866 -13.04 -9.69 2.52
C VAL A 866 -12.96 -8.33 1.83
N PRO A 867 -13.76 -7.33 2.25
CA PRO A 867 -13.86 -6.03 1.57
C PRO A 867 -12.67 -5.14 1.94
N THR A 868 -11.47 -5.54 1.52
CA THR A 868 -10.22 -4.81 1.77
C THR A 868 -9.52 -4.47 0.45
N MET A 869 -8.69 -3.41 0.45
CA MET A 869 -7.95 -3.00 -0.74
C MET A 869 -7.04 -4.11 -1.30
N PRO A 870 -6.31 -4.90 -0.47
CA PRO A 870 -5.56 -6.05 -0.95
C PRO A 870 -6.44 -7.11 -1.64
N ALA A 871 -7.64 -7.38 -1.13
CA ALA A 871 -8.56 -8.33 -1.76
C ALA A 871 -9.05 -7.82 -3.12
N ALA A 872 -9.33 -6.51 -3.25
CA ALA A 872 -9.69 -5.89 -4.52
C ALA A 872 -8.57 -6.03 -5.56
N LEU A 873 -7.33 -5.75 -5.16
CA LEU A 873 -6.11 -5.88 -6.00
C LEU A 873 -5.89 -7.33 -6.45
N ILE A 874 -5.96 -8.30 -5.54
CA ILE A 874 -5.85 -9.73 -5.87
C ILE A 874 -6.97 -10.12 -6.84
N GLY A 875 -8.19 -9.60 -6.62
CA GLY A 875 -9.32 -9.78 -7.53
C GLY A 875 -8.99 -9.35 -8.96
N VAL A 876 -8.44 -8.14 -9.16
CA VAL A 876 -8.04 -7.64 -10.48
C VAL A 876 -6.94 -8.49 -11.13
N LEU A 877 -5.95 -8.94 -10.36
CA LEU A 877 -4.89 -9.81 -10.86
C LEU A 877 -5.43 -11.18 -11.31
N LEU A 878 -6.29 -11.80 -10.50
CA LEU A 878 -6.97 -13.06 -10.83
C LEU A 878 -7.86 -12.92 -12.06
N LEU A 879 -8.58 -11.79 -12.18
CA LEU A 879 -9.39 -11.45 -13.35
C LEU A 879 -8.52 -11.38 -14.60
N SER A 880 -7.36 -10.73 -14.52
CA SER A 880 -6.42 -10.58 -15.64
C SER A 880 -5.85 -11.93 -16.09
N VAL A 881 -5.53 -12.81 -15.13
CA VAL A 881 -5.15 -14.21 -15.43
C VAL A 881 -6.30 -14.95 -16.12
N ALA A 882 -7.54 -14.81 -15.65
CA ALA A 882 -8.71 -15.44 -16.27
C ALA A 882 -8.94 -14.94 -17.70
N ILE A 883 -8.84 -13.63 -17.93
CA ILE A 883 -8.97 -12.98 -19.24
C ILE A 883 -7.91 -13.51 -20.21
N SER A 884 -6.67 -13.71 -19.74
CA SER A 884 -5.53 -14.10 -20.57
C SER A 884 -5.74 -15.38 -21.40
N PHE A 885 -6.55 -16.32 -20.89
CA PHE A 885 -6.88 -17.56 -21.60
C PHE A 885 -8.39 -17.74 -21.84
N GLY A 886 -9.23 -17.01 -21.10
CA GLY A 886 -10.69 -17.11 -21.14
C GLY A 886 -11.26 -16.75 -22.51
N TYR A 887 -10.84 -15.63 -23.10
CA TYR A 887 -11.29 -15.20 -24.43
C TYR A 887 -10.98 -16.24 -25.52
N ALA A 888 -9.73 -16.74 -25.54
CA ALA A 888 -9.31 -17.75 -26.50
C ALA A 888 -10.05 -19.09 -26.30
N ALA A 889 -10.25 -19.49 -25.04
CA ALA A 889 -11.00 -20.70 -24.70
C ALA A 889 -12.49 -20.58 -25.09
N GLN A 890 -13.12 -19.43 -24.88
CA GLN A 890 -14.51 -19.16 -25.27
C GLN A 890 -14.70 -19.24 -26.78
N SER A 891 -13.86 -18.54 -27.54
CA SER A 891 -13.90 -18.55 -29.00
C SER A 891 -13.68 -19.97 -29.55
N SER A 892 -12.70 -20.70 -29.01
CA SER A 892 -12.42 -22.09 -29.40
C SER A 892 -13.58 -23.03 -29.08
N TYR A 893 -14.15 -22.95 -27.87
CA TYR A 893 -15.29 -23.78 -27.49
C TYR A 893 -16.52 -23.47 -28.35
N TYR A 894 -16.80 -22.19 -28.60
CA TYR A 894 -17.88 -21.77 -29.49
C TYR A 894 -17.71 -22.41 -30.85
N ALA A 895 -16.58 -22.19 -31.53
CA ALA A 895 -16.29 -22.72 -32.86
C ALA A 895 -16.41 -24.26 -32.96
N GLY A 896 -16.17 -24.98 -31.86
CA GLY A 896 -16.31 -26.43 -31.77
C GLY A 896 -17.76 -26.95 -31.66
N ILE A 897 -18.76 -26.09 -31.56
CA ILE A 897 -20.17 -26.50 -31.47
C ILE A 897 -20.67 -26.98 -32.84
N PRO A 898 -21.20 -28.23 -32.97
CA PRO A 898 -21.60 -28.79 -34.28
C PRO A 898 -22.61 -27.95 -35.07
N GLN A 899 -23.48 -27.22 -34.36
CA GLN A 899 -24.49 -26.33 -34.96
C GLN A 899 -23.87 -25.12 -35.68
N ILE A 900 -22.63 -24.73 -35.35
CA ILE A 900 -21.92 -23.62 -36.02
C ILE A 900 -21.56 -23.98 -37.45
N GLN A 901 -21.02 -25.18 -37.68
CA GLN A 901 -20.69 -25.64 -39.03
C GLN A 901 -21.95 -25.74 -39.92
N GLN A 902 -23.11 -26.06 -39.33
CA GLN A 902 -24.39 -26.14 -40.06
C GLN A 902 -24.97 -24.77 -40.44
N TYR A 903 -24.75 -23.75 -39.61
CA TYR A 903 -25.20 -22.37 -39.84
C TYR A 903 -24.25 -21.56 -40.73
N GLY A 904 -22.98 -21.94 -40.76
CA GLY A 904 -21.88 -21.25 -41.44
C GLY A 904 -21.04 -20.47 -40.43
N SER A 905 -19.73 -20.78 -40.38
CA SER A 905 -18.80 -20.25 -39.38
C SER A 905 -18.73 -18.72 -39.36
N SER A 906 -18.75 -18.08 -40.53
CA SER A 906 -18.75 -16.62 -40.65
C SER A 906 -20.02 -15.97 -40.05
N ARG A 907 -21.20 -16.54 -40.30
CA ARG A 907 -22.47 -16.03 -39.74
C ARG A 907 -22.58 -16.27 -38.24
N ALA A 908 -22.08 -17.41 -37.75
CA ALA A 908 -22.06 -17.74 -36.33
C ALA A 908 -21.15 -16.79 -35.55
N MET A 909 -20.00 -16.40 -36.11
CA MET A 909 -19.12 -15.40 -35.49
C MET A 909 -19.76 -14.01 -35.43
N GLY A 910 -20.61 -13.65 -36.39
CA GLY A 910 -21.42 -12.43 -36.30
C GLY A 910 -22.37 -12.43 -35.09
N VAL A 911 -22.96 -13.58 -34.76
CA VAL A 911 -23.79 -13.73 -33.54
C VAL A 911 -22.92 -13.65 -32.28
N TYR A 912 -21.74 -14.28 -32.27
CA TYR A 912 -20.80 -14.19 -31.15
C TYR A 912 -20.45 -12.73 -30.85
N SER A 913 -20.05 -11.97 -31.88
CA SER A 913 -19.66 -10.56 -31.74
C SER A 913 -20.82 -9.68 -31.25
N LEU A 914 -22.07 -10.00 -31.62
CA LEU A 914 -23.24 -9.29 -31.07
C LEU A 914 -23.35 -9.47 -29.55
N PHE A 915 -23.23 -10.69 -29.06
CA PHE A 915 -23.27 -10.97 -27.62
C PHE A 915 -22.02 -10.43 -26.91
N ASP A 916 -20.86 -10.48 -27.56
CA ASP A 916 -19.60 -9.91 -27.08
C ASP A 916 -19.75 -8.41 -26.76
N ASN A 917 -20.17 -7.65 -27.77
CA ASN A 917 -20.41 -6.21 -27.63
C ASN A 917 -21.55 -5.90 -26.63
N SER A 918 -22.60 -6.73 -26.61
CA SER A 918 -23.72 -6.54 -25.67
C SER A 918 -23.29 -6.73 -24.22
N GLY A 919 -22.46 -7.75 -23.94
CA GLY A 919 -21.95 -8.04 -22.61
C GLY A 919 -21.05 -6.91 -22.10
N GLN A 920 -20.12 -6.44 -22.92
CA GLN A 920 -19.23 -5.31 -22.59
C GLN A 920 -20.00 -3.99 -22.45
N THR A 921 -21.03 -3.75 -23.25
CA THR A 921 -21.88 -2.55 -23.13
C THR A 921 -22.69 -2.58 -21.83
N LEU A 922 -23.27 -3.73 -21.46
CA LEU A 922 -24.10 -3.84 -20.26
C LEU A 922 -23.30 -3.95 -18.98
N GLY A 923 -22.06 -4.44 -19.03
CA GLY A 923 -21.21 -4.69 -17.86
C GLY A 923 -21.10 -3.49 -16.90
N PRO A 924 -20.62 -2.32 -17.36
CA PRO A 924 -20.50 -1.13 -16.52
C PRO A 924 -21.85 -0.70 -15.92
N VAL A 925 -22.94 -0.78 -16.68
CA VAL A 925 -24.29 -0.43 -16.19
C VAL A 925 -24.77 -1.41 -15.12
N VAL A 926 -24.53 -2.71 -15.29
CA VAL A 926 -24.88 -3.75 -14.30
C VAL A 926 -24.13 -3.50 -13.00
N TYR A 927 -22.84 -3.18 -13.09
CA TYR A 927 -22.04 -2.79 -11.93
C TYR A 927 -22.56 -1.48 -11.31
N GLY A 928 -22.84 -0.46 -12.11
CA GLY A 928 -23.40 0.80 -11.65
C GLY A 928 -24.69 0.64 -10.86
N VAL A 929 -25.60 -0.22 -11.33
CA VAL A 929 -26.84 -0.56 -10.61
C VAL A 929 -26.54 -1.36 -9.33
N ALA A 930 -25.61 -2.31 -9.38
CA ALA A 930 -25.25 -3.10 -8.21
C ALA A 930 -24.61 -2.24 -7.10
N LEU A 931 -23.77 -1.27 -7.46
CA LEU A 931 -23.11 -0.36 -6.53
C LEU A 931 -24.07 0.60 -5.81
N MET A 932 -25.32 0.73 -6.27
CA MET A 932 -26.36 1.44 -5.52
C MET A 932 -26.66 0.81 -4.15
N PHE A 933 -26.31 -0.46 -3.95
CA PHE A 933 -26.44 -1.17 -2.68
C PHE A 933 -25.19 -1.08 -1.79
N GLY A 934 -24.19 -0.29 -2.20
CA GLY A 934 -22.84 -0.22 -1.62
C GLY A 934 -21.88 -1.25 -2.25
N TYR A 935 -20.57 -1.04 -2.11
CA TYR A 935 -19.54 -1.88 -2.75
C TYR A 935 -19.63 -3.36 -2.37
N GLN A 936 -19.61 -3.69 -1.08
CA GLN A 936 -19.60 -5.09 -0.63
C GLN A 936 -20.87 -5.84 -1.08
N ARG A 937 -22.05 -5.28 -0.83
CA ARG A 937 -23.33 -5.92 -1.19
C ARG A 937 -23.54 -5.97 -2.71
N GLY A 938 -23.17 -4.91 -3.43
CA GLY A 938 -23.25 -4.87 -4.89
C GLY A 938 -22.40 -5.96 -5.54
N ILE A 939 -21.14 -6.08 -5.14
CA ILE A 939 -20.23 -7.10 -5.65
C ILE A 939 -20.67 -8.52 -5.23
N LEU A 940 -21.22 -8.70 -4.02
CA LEU A 940 -21.81 -9.98 -3.60
C LEU A 940 -22.96 -10.41 -4.52
N VAL A 941 -23.87 -9.49 -4.87
CA VAL A 941 -25.01 -9.78 -5.76
C VAL A 941 -24.50 -10.21 -7.14
N ILE A 942 -23.50 -9.50 -7.69
CA ILE A 942 -22.89 -9.87 -8.98
C ILE A 942 -22.23 -11.24 -8.88
N GLY A 943 -21.36 -11.47 -7.89
CA GLY A 943 -20.67 -12.74 -7.70
C GLY A 943 -21.62 -13.92 -7.55
N ALA A 944 -22.69 -13.77 -6.77
CA ALA A 944 -23.73 -14.78 -6.61
C ALA A 944 -24.52 -15.04 -7.91
N ALA A 945 -24.86 -13.99 -8.66
CA ALA A 945 -25.54 -14.13 -9.94
C ALA A 945 -24.65 -14.84 -10.98
N LEU A 946 -23.36 -14.48 -11.08
CA LEU A 946 -22.40 -15.15 -11.95
C LEU A 946 -22.25 -16.64 -11.59
N LEU A 947 -22.18 -16.97 -10.30
CA LEU A 947 -22.13 -18.35 -9.82
C LEU A 947 -23.40 -19.13 -10.20
N ALA A 948 -24.57 -18.55 -9.98
CA ALA A 948 -25.85 -19.16 -10.34
C ALA A 948 -25.95 -19.45 -11.85
N LEU A 949 -25.50 -18.52 -12.70
CA LEU A 949 -25.48 -18.68 -14.15
C LEU A 949 -24.49 -19.76 -14.60
N LEU A 950 -23.31 -19.84 -13.98
CA LEU A 950 -22.33 -20.89 -14.26
C LEU A 950 -22.86 -22.27 -13.85
N VAL A 951 -23.49 -22.39 -12.67
CA VAL A 951 -24.11 -23.63 -12.22
C VAL A 951 -25.24 -24.05 -13.16
N LEU A 952 -26.09 -23.10 -13.57
CA LEU A 952 -27.15 -23.36 -14.55
C LEU A 952 -26.58 -23.82 -15.89
N PHE A 953 -25.49 -23.22 -16.38
CA PHE A 953 -24.79 -23.65 -17.59
C PHE A 953 -24.33 -25.11 -17.48
N LEU A 954 -23.74 -25.49 -16.34
CA LEU A 954 -23.29 -26.86 -16.09
C LEU A 954 -24.47 -27.84 -16.08
N ILE A 955 -25.57 -27.52 -15.37
CA ILE A 955 -26.80 -28.33 -15.33
C ILE A 955 -27.37 -28.53 -16.74
N VAL A 956 -27.48 -27.44 -17.52
CA VAL A 956 -28.01 -27.49 -18.89
C VAL A 956 -27.10 -28.30 -19.83
N ASN A 957 -25.80 -28.40 -19.55
CA ASN A 957 -24.82 -29.10 -20.41
C ASN A 957 -24.23 -30.39 -19.81
N LEU A 958 -24.81 -30.93 -18.74
CA LEU A 958 -24.39 -32.18 -18.07
C LEU A 958 -24.86 -33.46 -18.82
N GLY A 959 -25.86 -33.36 -19.71
CA GLY A 959 -26.46 -34.51 -20.42
C GLY A 959 -26.00 -34.76 -21.87
N GLY A 960 -24.94 -34.10 -22.36
CA GLY A 960 -24.47 -34.25 -23.75
C GLY A 960 -23.29 -35.23 -23.87
N GLN A 961 -23.47 -36.35 -24.60
CA GLN A 961 -22.42 -37.34 -24.90
C GLN A 961 -21.11 -36.72 -25.42
N LYS A 962 -19.99 -37.36 -25.05
CA LYS A 962 -18.62 -37.11 -25.49
C LYS A 962 -18.57 -36.83 -27.00
N VAL A 963 -18.13 -35.62 -27.36
CA VAL A 963 -17.70 -35.30 -28.72
C VAL A 963 -16.45 -36.15 -29.01
N PRO A 964 -16.40 -36.95 -30.10
CA PRO A 964 -15.15 -37.60 -30.49
C PRO A 964 -14.16 -36.51 -30.88
N SER A 965 -13.02 -36.46 -30.20
CA SER A 965 -11.87 -35.63 -30.59
C SER A 965 -11.32 -36.16 -31.91
N ASN A 966 -11.82 -35.66 -33.04
CA ASN A 966 -11.16 -35.84 -34.33
C ASN A 966 -10.03 -34.81 -34.44
N THR A 967 -8.85 -35.23 -33.96
CA THR A 967 -7.53 -34.76 -34.41
C THR A 967 -6.51 -35.85 -34.08
N LYS A 968 -6.64 -37.00 -34.76
CA LYS A 968 -5.45 -37.70 -35.25
C LYS A 968 -5.19 -37.13 -36.63
N GLU A 969 -4.51 -35.99 -36.69
CA GLU A 969 -3.76 -35.64 -37.89
C GLU A 969 -2.37 -36.26 -37.76
N GLU A 970 -2.02 -36.93 -38.84
CA GLU A 970 -0.86 -37.77 -38.99
C GLU A 970 0.42 -36.98 -38.73
N THR A 971 1.20 -37.49 -37.79
CA THR A 971 2.64 -37.31 -37.77
C THR A 971 3.22 -37.82 -39.09
N SER A 972 3.35 -36.95 -40.08
CA SER A 972 4.32 -37.12 -41.17
C SER A 972 5.13 -35.83 -41.29
N HIS A 973 6.42 -36.01 -41.10
CA HIS A 973 7.53 -35.08 -41.30
C HIS A 973 7.36 -34.05 -42.42
N ALA A 974 7.61 -32.77 -42.10
CA ALA A 974 8.60 -31.96 -42.82
C ALA A 974 9.02 -30.79 -41.93
N ALA A 975 10.33 -30.62 -41.77
CA ALA A 975 10.95 -29.54 -41.02
C ALA A 975 10.91 -28.24 -41.85
N LEU A 976 10.56 -27.12 -41.20
CA LEU A 976 11.24 -25.82 -41.24
C LEU A 976 10.64 -24.85 -40.22
#